data_AF-A0A5S3XZE1-F1
#
_entry.id   AF-A0A5S3XZE1-F1
#
_cell.length_a   1.000
_cell.length_b   1.000
_cell.length_c   1.000
_cell.angle_alpha   90.00
_cell.angle_beta   90.00
_cell.angle_gamma   90.00
#
_symmetry.space_group_name_H-M   'P 1'
#
loop_
_entity.id
_entity.type
_entity.pdbx_description
1 polymer ?
#
loop_
_entity_poly.entity_id
_entity_poly.type
_entity_poly.pdbx_seq_one_letter_code
_entity_poly.pdbx_strand_id
1 'polypeptide(L)'
;MKKIINYLLIISCLTLTACKVKDPDEDKPQEQKQDSISARETLLAGKADLSLSVVDESKANLSNVVIKVAGQSYTSDANGKVNISDLPYGNHALMVQQNGYFAKAGVIVNQPNYATSQVQLETKAQNSKSLIFAGDTMFGRRYLDPSLSTMGTNIPDVKNALIRPETAGADSVAITADVAELFLNADFASVNFESPVTSNPSAVHPTKEFSFFSLPDSLQGLSAIGVDYLGLGNNHVYDYLQSGLEDTLIEVANAGFLHSGAGINDTDALAPVNASLGDINLTLFAATSITGDEHEFNYVAEQSKGGAADLTNANAVNDTLQALDTNNFIIAQMHGGDEYSYSPTSYIDGRFQALSSQNTDLLIAHHPHVAQGFAVYNDIPAVLGLGNFVFDQPRLDTLLGVAVMIDLNADTQTVNRAFAYPIYIEDYKPRFTTGFLSNYLVRRLAEFSDDSVTLIPRDNYAEVYFSKDQATKRTSQVTVTLDSSSDIIDLRQYAPSSAAYLSNIEVTSGELSNSILGRDIMVFGDFEDWDNDSEAFEVSRWDHTSDSVFPCTDKPYAGIQALCSSRDEFDNTPSIIPFRHTMRVMELIDENGAPLLSKDFSLYGYLQSENGGKLESLLTYTTEIDDLTFSENEVVISNGGDNSWQVFSHDFSLPSDDFTLGPKNLPPRGIKLQFRQYAPSNGEAITRLDNIAMITWQNPISLENKQWQTSKMHGFDFLKVSASNDTSIKLTFTLLD
;
A
#
# COMPACT_ATOMS: atom_id res chain seq x y z
N MET A 1 25.88 -59.49 62.78
CA MET A 1 26.78 -59.62 61.62
C MET A 1 27.41 -58.24 61.41
N LYS A 2 28.60 -57.92 61.96
CA LYS A 2 29.96 -58.06 61.34
C LYS A 2 29.98 -57.54 59.90
N LYS A 3 30.73 -56.52 59.44
CA LYS A 3 31.89 -55.70 59.89
C LYS A 3 31.87 -54.38 59.04
N ILE A 4 32.08 -53.16 59.58
CA ILE A 4 33.36 -52.39 59.74
C ILE A 4 34.14 -52.33 58.40
N ILE A 5 34.47 -51.17 57.79
CA ILE A 5 35.53 -50.22 58.20
C ILE A 5 35.40 -48.87 57.46
N ASN A 6 35.71 -47.82 58.23
CA ASN A 6 35.86 -46.42 57.87
C ASN A 6 37.37 -46.07 57.74
N TYR A 7 37.67 -45.02 56.95
CA TYR A 7 38.93 -44.23 56.84
C TYR A 7 40.10 -44.73 55.97
N LEU A 8 40.45 -43.90 54.96
CA LEU A 8 41.81 -43.34 54.85
C LEU A 8 41.82 -41.95 54.19
N LEU A 9 42.80 -41.18 54.64
CA LEU A 9 43.06 -39.74 54.55
C LEU A 9 43.68 -39.28 53.21
N ILE A 10 43.26 -38.10 52.74
CA ILE A 10 44.07 -36.88 52.44
C ILE A 10 45.13 -36.88 51.27
N ILE A 11 44.92 -35.90 50.38
CA ILE A 11 45.84 -35.21 49.42
C ILE A 11 46.12 -35.88 48.06
N SER A 12 45.45 -35.35 47.01
CA SER A 12 46.11 -34.94 45.77
C SER A 12 45.31 -33.82 45.07
N CYS A 13 46.01 -32.71 44.89
CA CYS A 13 45.77 -31.45 44.17
C CYS A 13 44.64 -31.31 43.13
N LEU A 14 43.90 -30.20 43.29
CA LEU A 14 43.64 -29.13 42.30
C LEU A 14 43.29 -29.53 40.87
N THR A 15 42.02 -29.37 40.51
CA THR A 15 41.50 -28.39 39.51
C THR A 15 40.10 -28.82 39.07
N LEU A 16 39.10 -28.01 39.40
CA LEU A 16 38.08 -27.50 38.48
C LEU A 16 37.03 -26.75 39.29
N THR A 17 37.14 -25.44 39.14
CA THR A 17 36.35 -24.37 39.72
C THR A 17 34.93 -24.35 39.17
N ALA A 18 34.02 -23.99 40.07
CA ALA A 18 32.75 -23.29 39.86
C ALA A 18 31.60 -24.04 39.18
N CYS A 19 30.70 -24.53 40.05
CA CYS A 19 29.27 -24.27 39.86
C CYS A 19 29.06 -22.77 39.68
N LYS A 20 28.40 -22.33 38.61
CA LYS A 20 27.58 -21.11 38.64
C LYS A 20 26.13 -21.55 38.84
N VAL A 21 25.64 -21.29 40.04
CA VAL A 21 24.22 -21.28 40.37
C VAL A 21 23.61 -20.12 39.61
N LYS A 22 22.51 -20.38 38.89
CA LYS A 22 21.71 -19.38 38.17
C LYS A 22 21.20 -18.33 39.17
N ASP A 23 21.50 -17.05 38.94
CA ASP A 23 21.18 -15.96 39.86
C ASP A 23 19.69 -15.59 39.72
N PRO A 24 18.89 -15.48 40.80
CA PRO A 24 17.46 -15.14 40.71
C PRO A 24 17.16 -13.71 40.22
N ASP A 25 18.19 -12.90 39.97
CA ASP A 25 18.07 -11.58 39.32
C ASP A 25 18.19 -11.64 37.79
N GLU A 26 18.39 -12.82 37.16
CA GLU A 26 18.43 -13.00 35.69
C GLU A 26 17.08 -12.73 34.98
N ASP A 27 15.96 -12.60 35.71
CA ASP A 27 14.60 -12.44 35.15
C ASP A 27 13.88 -11.18 35.70
N LYS A 28 14.59 -10.05 35.88
CA LYS A 28 13.93 -8.75 36.10
C LYS A 28 13.84 -8.00 34.77
N PRO A 29 12.64 -7.55 34.34
CA PRO A 29 12.52 -6.64 33.22
C PRO A 29 13.38 -5.40 33.46
N GLN A 30 14.18 -5.03 32.46
CA GLN A 30 15.01 -3.82 32.48
C GLN A 30 14.13 -2.61 32.84
N GLU A 31 14.53 -1.77 33.80
CA GLU A 31 13.71 -0.67 34.35
C GLU A 31 13.26 0.29 33.24
N GLN A 32 14.18 0.68 32.35
CA GLN A 32 13.89 1.57 31.21
C GLN A 32 12.93 0.94 30.19
N LYS A 33 13.06 -0.37 29.94
CA LYS A 33 12.17 -1.13 29.08
C LYS A 33 10.77 -1.20 29.72
N GLN A 34 10.71 -1.47 31.02
CA GLN A 34 9.47 -1.59 31.75
C GLN A 34 8.70 -0.27 31.78
N ASP A 35 9.38 0.86 31.94
CA ASP A 35 8.77 2.19 31.86
C ASP A 35 8.13 2.44 30.49
N SER A 36 8.85 2.10 29.42
CA SER A 36 8.37 2.27 28.04
C SER A 36 7.18 1.35 27.72
N ILE A 37 7.23 0.08 28.16
CA ILE A 37 6.10 -0.86 28.05
C ILE A 37 4.90 -0.35 28.84
N SER A 38 5.13 0.14 30.07
CA SER A 38 4.05 0.65 30.93
C SER A 38 3.39 1.90 30.33
N ALA A 39 4.16 2.77 29.67
CA ALA A 39 3.63 3.91 28.93
C ALA A 39 2.73 3.46 27.76
N ARG A 40 3.17 2.45 27.00
CA ARG A 40 2.37 1.87 25.91
C ARG A 40 1.11 1.18 26.42
N GLU A 41 1.19 0.38 27.48
CA GLU A 41 0.02 -0.25 28.10
C GLU A 41 -0.98 0.79 28.62
N THR A 42 -0.49 1.90 29.17
CA THR A 42 -1.33 3.02 29.60
C THR A 42 -2.04 3.68 28.41
N LEU A 43 -1.34 3.84 27.27
CA LEU A 43 -1.94 4.36 26.05
C LEU A 43 -2.99 3.39 25.49
N LEU A 44 -2.69 2.10 25.38
CA LEU A 44 -3.62 1.07 24.89
C LEU A 44 -4.88 0.94 25.75
N ALA A 45 -4.75 1.11 27.07
CA ALA A 45 -5.89 1.14 27.99
C ALA A 45 -6.63 2.49 28.00
N GLY A 46 -6.08 3.49 27.34
CA GLY A 46 -6.60 4.85 27.29
C GLY A 46 -7.81 4.99 26.38
N LYS A 47 -8.61 6.02 26.69
CA LYS A 47 -9.80 6.39 25.95
C LYS A 47 -10.07 7.89 26.11
N ALA A 48 -10.74 8.48 25.13
CA ALA A 48 -11.15 9.86 25.15
C ALA A 48 -12.49 10.07 24.45
N ASP A 49 -13.14 11.18 24.79
CA ASP A 49 -14.29 11.65 24.04
C ASP A 49 -13.82 12.23 22.70
N LEU A 50 -14.48 11.83 21.61
CA LEU A 50 -14.25 12.35 20.28
C LEU A 50 -15.46 13.16 19.81
N SER A 51 -15.20 14.32 19.22
CA SER A 51 -16.21 15.14 18.56
C SER A 51 -15.97 15.09 17.06
N LEU A 52 -17.01 14.90 16.25
CA LEU A 52 -16.95 14.97 14.79
C LEU A 52 -17.87 16.09 14.30
N SER A 53 -17.50 16.74 13.20
CA SER A 53 -18.41 17.62 12.47
C SER A 53 -18.71 17.03 11.10
N VAL A 54 -19.99 16.94 10.74
CA VAL A 54 -20.44 16.47 9.43
C VAL A 54 -20.93 17.65 8.62
N VAL A 55 -20.36 17.81 7.45
CA VAL A 55 -20.68 18.90 6.52
C VAL A 55 -20.91 18.38 5.11
N ASP A 56 -21.60 19.15 4.27
CA ASP A 56 -21.63 18.91 2.83
C ASP A 56 -20.42 19.54 2.12
N GLU A 57 -20.32 19.32 0.81
CA GLU A 57 -19.30 19.91 -0.07
C GLU A 57 -19.28 21.46 -0.08
N SER A 58 -20.35 22.11 0.37
CA SER A 58 -20.39 23.58 0.58
C SER A 58 -19.95 24.02 1.98
N LYS A 59 -19.52 23.07 2.81
CA LYS A 59 -19.14 23.22 4.23
C LYS A 59 -20.32 23.61 5.13
N ALA A 60 -21.55 23.33 4.69
CA ALA A 60 -22.74 23.51 5.52
C ALA A 60 -22.95 22.29 6.43
N ASN A 61 -23.30 22.54 7.69
CA ASN A 61 -23.51 21.48 8.69
C ASN A 61 -24.71 20.59 8.32
N LEU A 62 -24.52 19.27 8.41
CA LEU A 62 -25.56 18.28 8.12
C LEU A 62 -26.10 17.63 9.39
N SER A 63 -27.39 17.85 9.66
CA SER A 63 -28.09 17.25 10.81
C SER A 63 -28.73 15.91 10.47
N ASN A 64 -28.92 15.06 11.48
CA ASN A 64 -29.55 13.73 11.37
C ASN A 64 -28.82 12.75 10.45
N VAL A 65 -27.51 12.93 10.25
CA VAL A 65 -26.65 12.00 9.51
C VAL A 65 -26.29 10.84 10.41
N VAL A 66 -26.45 9.61 9.92
CA VAL A 66 -26.06 8.39 10.64
C VAL A 66 -24.60 8.10 10.37
N ILE A 67 -23.81 7.99 11.45
CA ILE A 67 -22.40 7.66 11.43
C ILE A 67 -22.20 6.37 12.23
N LYS A 68 -21.53 5.38 11.66
CA LYS A 68 -21.04 4.21 12.40
C LYS A 68 -19.55 4.40 12.71
N VAL A 69 -19.19 4.23 13.98
CA VAL A 69 -17.79 4.19 14.45
C VAL A 69 -17.67 3.06 15.46
N ALA A 70 -16.63 2.21 15.34
CA ALA A 70 -16.40 1.08 16.24
C ALA A 70 -17.64 0.18 16.42
N GLY A 71 -18.38 -0.08 15.33
CA GLY A 71 -19.61 -0.88 15.33
C GLY A 71 -20.82 -0.23 16.00
N GLN A 72 -20.71 1.00 16.51
CA GLN A 72 -21.80 1.75 17.14
C GLN A 72 -22.32 2.85 16.21
N SER A 73 -23.63 3.08 16.23
CA SER A 73 -24.28 4.14 15.43
C SER A 73 -24.52 5.40 16.24
N TYR A 74 -24.18 6.53 15.66
CA TYR A 74 -24.36 7.87 16.18
C TYR A 74 -25.13 8.72 15.16
N THR A 75 -25.70 9.83 15.62
CA THR A 75 -26.46 10.74 14.75
C THR A 75 -26.02 12.18 14.99
N SER A 76 -25.79 12.93 13.91
CA SER A 76 -25.40 14.33 14.00
C SER A 76 -26.52 15.23 14.51
N ASP A 77 -26.18 16.19 15.37
CA ASP A 77 -27.12 17.17 15.90
C ASP A 77 -27.47 18.29 14.88
N ALA A 78 -28.24 19.29 15.31
CA ALA A 78 -28.62 20.41 14.46
C ALA A 78 -27.45 21.27 13.93
N ASN A 79 -26.27 21.16 14.56
CA ASN A 79 -25.04 21.82 14.13
C ASN A 79 -24.10 20.85 13.40
N GLY A 80 -24.58 19.68 13.00
CA GLY A 80 -23.78 18.65 12.33
C GLY A 80 -22.78 17.97 13.24
N LYS A 81 -22.90 18.11 14.56
CA LYS A 81 -21.92 17.59 15.52
C LYS A 81 -22.32 16.19 16.00
N VAL A 82 -21.35 15.28 16.05
CA VAL A 82 -21.46 13.97 16.71
C VAL A 82 -20.48 13.92 17.86
N ASN A 83 -20.93 13.48 19.04
CA ASN A 83 -20.04 13.23 20.18
C ASN A 83 -20.05 11.74 20.49
N ILE A 84 -18.85 11.17 20.56
CA ILE A 84 -18.59 9.78 20.87
C ILE A 84 -17.86 9.79 22.21
N SER A 85 -18.50 9.26 23.25
CA SER A 85 -17.89 9.21 24.58
C SER A 85 -17.05 7.96 24.76
N ASP A 86 -15.98 8.07 25.54
CA ASP A 86 -15.17 6.93 25.98
C ASP A 86 -14.64 6.02 24.84
N LEU A 87 -14.36 6.59 23.65
CA LEU A 87 -13.79 5.85 22.54
C LEU A 87 -12.35 5.41 22.89
N PRO A 88 -11.96 4.14 22.74
CA PRO A 88 -10.58 3.71 22.95
C PRO A 88 -9.62 4.46 22.03
N TYR A 89 -8.39 4.67 22.48
CA TYR A 89 -7.35 5.16 21.58
C TYR A 89 -7.01 4.10 20.51
N GLY A 90 -6.62 4.57 19.33
CA GLY A 90 -6.36 3.75 18.15
C GLY A 90 -7.20 4.19 16.95
N ASN A 91 -7.13 3.38 15.91
CA ASN A 91 -7.84 3.59 14.66
C ASN A 91 -9.19 2.87 14.68
N HIS A 92 -10.22 3.51 14.12
CA HIS A 92 -11.57 2.97 14.10
C HIS A 92 -12.18 3.13 12.72
N ALA A 93 -12.76 2.05 12.20
CA ALA A 93 -13.55 2.11 10.98
C ALA A 93 -14.69 3.13 11.11
N LEU A 94 -14.76 4.03 10.14
CA LEU A 94 -15.80 5.04 9.94
C LEU A 94 -16.68 4.62 8.77
N MET A 95 -17.99 4.67 8.96
CA MET A 95 -18.96 4.61 7.86
C MET A 95 -20.02 5.71 8.03
N VAL A 96 -20.28 6.46 6.97
CA VAL A 96 -21.31 7.50 6.95
C VAL A 96 -22.27 7.28 5.80
N GLN A 97 -23.56 7.30 6.11
CA GLN A 97 -24.63 7.11 5.14
C GLN A 97 -25.74 8.15 5.36
N GLN A 98 -26.11 8.84 4.27
CA GLN A 98 -27.21 9.79 4.27
C GLN A 98 -27.85 9.81 2.87
N ASN A 99 -29.18 9.81 2.82
CA ASN A 99 -29.90 9.96 1.56
C ASN A 99 -29.51 11.26 0.85
N GLY A 100 -29.22 11.18 -0.44
CA GLY A 100 -28.79 12.32 -1.26
C GLY A 100 -27.29 12.61 -1.21
N TYR A 101 -26.49 11.77 -0.54
CA TYR A 101 -25.04 11.87 -0.48
C TYR A 101 -24.39 10.53 -0.83
N PHE A 102 -23.14 10.57 -1.26
CA PHE A 102 -22.33 9.36 -1.42
C PHE A 102 -22.00 8.78 -0.05
N ALA A 103 -22.07 7.45 0.06
CA ALA A 103 -21.60 6.75 1.25
C ALA A 103 -20.08 6.96 1.41
N LYS A 104 -19.63 7.13 2.66
CA LYS A 104 -18.21 7.32 2.97
C LYS A 104 -17.73 6.29 3.96
N ALA A 105 -16.67 5.58 3.58
CA ALA A 105 -15.91 4.74 4.47
C ALA A 105 -14.51 5.33 4.68
N GLY A 106 -13.89 5.01 5.82
CA GLY A 106 -12.53 5.44 6.12
C GLY A 106 -12.13 5.10 7.55
N VAL A 107 -11.13 5.81 8.05
CA VAL A 107 -10.58 5.65 9.40
C VAL A 107 -10.79 6.94 10.19
N ILE A 108 -11.17 6.78 11.45
CA ILE A 108 -11.09 7.83 12.46
C ILE A 108 -10.00 7.43 13.44
N VAL A 109 -9.05 8.35 13.63
CA VAL A 109 -7.97 8.20 14.61
C VAL A 109 -8.40 8.84 15.92
N ASN A 110 -8.33 8.08 17.01
CA ASN A 110 -8.50 8.61 18.35
C ASN A 110 -7.20 8.48 19.13
N GLN A 111 -6.61 9.59 19.54
CA GLN A 111 -5.33 9.61 20.24
C GLN A 111 -5.27 10.80 21.21
N PRO A 112 -4.36 10.80 22.20
CA PRO A 112 -4.24 11.89 23.15
C PRO A 112 -4.08 13.25 22.47
N ASN A 113 -4.84 14.25 22.93
CA ASN A 113 -4.79 15.63 22.42
C ASN A 113 -5.19 15.82 20.94
N TYR A 114 -5.71 14.80 20.27
CA TYR A 114 -6.23 14.94 18.91
C TYR A 114 -7.62 15.56 18.93
N ALA A 115 -7.81 16.60 18.12
CA ALA A 115 -9.03 17.37 18.09
C ALA A 115 -9.84 17.08 16.83
N THR A 116 -11.15 17.09 17.03
CA THR A 116 -12.26 17.15 16.06
C THR A 116 -11.92 16.85 14.59
N SER A 117 -12.31 15.66 14.11
CA SER A 117 -12.31 15.35 12.69
C SER A 117 -13.55 15.94 11.99
N GLN A 118 -13.38 16.42 10.77
CA GLN A 118 -14.49 16.83 9.90
C GLN A 118 -14.73 15.73 8.87
N VAL A 119 -15.98 15.32 8.72
CA VAL A 119 -16.41 14.42 7.64
C VAL A 119 -17.21 15.23 6.64
N GLN A 120 -16.69 15.32 5.42
CA GLN A 120 -17.38 15.94 4.31
C GLN A 120 -18.15 14.87 3.51
N LEU A 121 -19.41 15.16 3.19
CA LEU A 121 -20.25 14.34 2.32
C LEU A 121 -20.52 15.06 1.01
N GLU A 122 -20.17 14.41 -0.11
CA GLU A 122 -20.48 14.91 -1.45
C GLU A 122 -21.88 14.52 -1.87
N THR A 123 -22.57 15.45 -2.52
CA THR A 123 -23.94 15.25 -2.96
C THR A 123 -24.00 14.16 -4.02
N LYS A 124 -24.95 13.24 -3.87
CA LYS A 124 -25.33 12.23 -4.87
C LYS A 124 -26.68 12.61 -5.46
N ALA A 125 -26.67 13.00 -6.74
CA ALA A 125 -27.89 13.33 -7.46
C ALA A 125 -28.83 12.12 -7.57
N GLN A 126 -30.14 12.34 -7.69
CA GLN A 126 -31.11 11.23 -7.75
C GLN A 126 -30.91 10.30 -8.95
N ASN A 127 -30.41 10.84 -10.06
CA ASN A 127 -30.07 10.14 -11.29
C ASN A 127 -28.60 9.66 -11.30
N SER A 128 -27.86 9.79 -10.21
CA SER A 128 -26.48 9.31 -10.12
C SER A 128 -26.43 7.86 -9.65
N LYS A 129 -25.54 7.07 -10.26
CA LYS A 129 -25.16 5.72 -9.83
C LYS A 129 -23.71 5.72 -9.33
N SER A 130 -23.49 5.09 -8.18
CA SER A 130 -22.15 4.80 -7.66
C SER A 130 -21.68 3.44 -8.16
N LEU A 131 -20.67 3.41 -9.03
CA LEU A 131 -20.04 2.17 -9.49
C LEU A 131 -18.66 2.05 -8.85
N ILE A 132 -18.39 1.01 -8.06
CA ILE A 132 -17.08 0.83 -7.40
C ILE A 132 -16.24 -0.25 -8.09
N PHE A 133 -14.97 0.06 -8.35
CA PHE A 133 -14.00 -0.85 -8.95
C PHE A 133 -12.82 -1.05 -7.99
N ALA A 134 -12.48 -2.30 -7.71
CA ALA A 134 -11.28 -2.68 -6.97
C ALA A 134 -10.34 -3.49 -7.86
N GLY A 135 -9.07 -3.54 -7.45
CA GLY A 135 -8.00 -4.13 -8.23
C GLY A 135 -7.94 -5.66 -8.24
N ASP A 136 -6.73 -6.17 -8.48
CA ASP A 136 -6.45 -7.59 -8.69
C ASP A 136 -6.83 -8.42 -7.46
N THR A 137 -7.59 -9.49 -7.70
CA THR A 137 -8.24 -10.29 -6.65
C THR A 137 -8.06 -11.79 -6.92
N MET A 138 -7.53 -12.51 -5.92
CA MET A 138 -7.46 -13.97 -5.87
C MET A 138 -7.42 -14.47 -4.42
N PHE A 139 -7.85 -15.72 -4.17
CA PHE A 139 -7.89 -16.35 -2.84
C PHE A 139 -7.01 -17.61 -2.76
N GLY A 140 -6.02 -17.72 -3.64
CA GLY A 140 -5.15 -18.89 -3.79
C GLY A 140 -3.80 -18.78 -3.06
N ARG A 141 -2.81 -19.58 -3.48
CA ARG A 141 -1.41 -19.48 -3.01
C ARG A 141 -1.24 -19.38 -1.48
N ARG A 142 -0.68 -18.28 -0.97
CA ARG A 142 -0.38 -18.09 0.45
C ARG A 142 -1.62 -17.98 1.32
N TYR A 143 -2.80 -17.75 0.74
CA TYR A 143 -4.05 -17.88 1.47
C TYR A 143 -4.29 -19.34 1.90
N LEU A 144 -3.99 -20.30 1.01
CA LEU A 144 -4.17 -21.74 1.25
C LEU A 144 -2.95 -22.39 1.93
N ASP A 145 -1.74 -21.88 1.68
CA ASP A 145 -0.51 -22.36 2.30
C ASP A 145 0.56 -21.25 2.43
N PRO A 146 0.82 -20.73 3.64
CA PRO A 146 1.79 -19.66 3.86
C PRO A 146 3.25 -20.11 3.65
N SER A 147 3.54 -21.41 3.60
CA SER A 147 4.90 -21.94 3.41
C SER A 147 5.39 -21.94 1.96
N LEU A 148 4.63 -21.31 1.06
CA LEU A 148 4.96 -21.12 -0.35
C LEU A 148 5.01 -22.39 -1.22
N SER A 149 4.24 -23.42 -0.89
CA SER A 149 4.11 -24.61 -1.75
C SER A 149 2.86 -24.56 -2.64
N THR A 150 2.80 -23.61 -3.58
CA THR A 150 1.70 -23.56 -4.57
C THR A 150 2.22 -23.48 -6.00
N MET A 151 2.31 -24.69 -6.57
CA MET A 151 2.19 -25.08 -7.97
C MET A 151 1.92 -26.59 -7.91
N GLY A 152 0.65 -26.98 -7.91
CA GLY A 152 0.33 -28.37 -7.61
C GLY A 152 -1.09 -28.75 -7.90
N THR A 153 -1.32 -30.06 -7.83
CA THR A 153 -2.61 -30.67 -8.15
C THR A 153 -3.42 -31.09 -6.94
N ASN A 154 -3.03 -30.62 -5.75
CA ASN A 154 -3.68 -30.92 -4.48
C ASN A 154 -4.15 -29.64 -3.82
N ILE A 155 -5.25 -29.73 -3.08
CA ILE A 155 -5.74 -28.67 -2.20
C ILE A 155 -5.01 -28.78 -0.85
N PRO A 156 -4.22 -27.77 -0.44
CA PRO A 156 -3.60 -27.76 0.88
C PRO A 156 -4.64 -27.63 2.00
N ASP A 157 -4.37 -28.23 3.16
CA ASP A 157 -5.07 -27.98 4.41
C ASP A 157 -4.02 -27.88 5.53
N VAL A 158 -3.49 -26.67 5.71
CA VAL A 158 -2.47 -26.37 6.73
C VAL A 158 -3.06 -25.47 7.81
N LYS A 159 -2.69 -25.74 9.07
CA LYS A 159 -3.31 -25.12 10.25
C LYS A 159 -3.20 -23.59 10.26
N ASN A 160 -2.14 -23.04 9.67
CA ASN A 160 -1.83 -21.62 9.63
C ASN A 160 -2.21 -20.94 8.31
N ALA A 161 -2.96 -21.63 7.43
CA ALA A 161 -3.56 -21.00 6.25
C ALA A 161 -4.61 -19.97 6.66
N LEU A 162 -4.72 -18.89 5.89
CA LEU A 162 -5.82 -17.93 6.03
C LEU A 162 -7.14 -18.53 5.56
N ILE A 163 -7.10 -19.43 4.57
CA ILE A 163 -8.26 -20.11 3.98
C ILE A 163 -8.03 -21.62 4.09
N ARG A 164 -8.92 -22.30 4.82
CA ARG A 164 -8.91 -23.76 4.91
C ARG A 164 -10.06 -24.34 4.10
N PRO A 165 -9.91 -25.53 3.47
CA PRO A 165 -10.93 -26.07 2.58
C PRO A 165 -12.31 -26.24 3.22
N GLU A 166 -12.38 -26.59 4.51
CA GLU A 166 -13.65 -26.75 5.24
C GLU A 166 -14.36 -25.43 5.56
N THR A 167 -13.61 -24.32 5.64
CA THR A 167 -14.08 -23.01 6.08
C THR A 167 -13.89 -21.93 5.03
N ALA A 168 -13.58 -22.30 3.79
CA ALA A 168 -13.09 -21.38 2.77
C ALA A 168 -13.99 -20.16 2.54
N GLY A 169 -15.32 -20.34 2.54
CA GLY A 169 -16.25 -19.23 2.44
C GLY A 169 -16.21 -18.27 3.63
N ALA A 170 -16.25 -18.79 4.87
CA ALA A 170 -16.19 -17.98 6.08
C ALA A 170 -14.84 -17.25 6.21
N ASP A 171 -13.75 -17.93 5.85
CA ASP A 171 -12.39 -17.40 5.85
C ASP A 171 -12.25 -16.26 4.83
N SER A 172 -12.76 -16.44 3.61
CA SER A 172 -12.76 -15.40 2.58
C SER A 172 -13.64 -14.20 2.94
N VAL A 173 -14.76 -14.39 3.64
CA VAL A 173 -15.57 -13.29 4.20
C VAL A 173 -14.79 -12.50 5.25
N ALA A 174 -14.02 -13.18 6.09
CA ALA A 174 -13.20 -12.50 7.09
C ALA A 174 -12.07 -11.67 6.47
N ILE A 175 -11.52 -12.11 5.33
CA ILE A 175 -10.48 -11.37 4.59
C ILE A 175 -11.00 -10.01 4.09
N THR A 176 -12.23 -9.95 3.59
CA THR A 176 -12.80 -8.73 2.97
C THR A 176 -13.65 -7.88 3.92
N ALA A 177 -13.81 -8.30 5.18
CA ALA A 177 -14.75 -7.68 6.11
C ALA A 177 -14.51 -6.18 6.35
N ASP A 178 -13.25 -5.75 6.42
CA ASP A 178 -12.90 -4.37 6.82
C ASP A 178 -13.11 -3.33 5.72
N VAL A 179 -13.40 -3.76 4.50
CA VAL A 179 -13.77 -2.90 3.36
C VAL A 179 -15.24 -3.04 2.95
N ALA A 180 -15.98 -3.98 3.56
CA ALA A 180 -17.31 -4.41 3.11
C ALA A 180 -18.34 -3.28 3.01
N GLU A 181 -18.42 -2.41 4.03
CA GLU A 181 -19.47 -1.40 4.12
C GLU A 181 -19.44 -0.39 2.96
N LEU A 182 -18.27 -0.10 2.37
CA LEU A 182 -18.19 0.79 1.20
C LEU A 182 -18.83 0.14 -0.04
N PHE A 183 -18.51 -1.12 -0.30
CA PHE A 183 -18.99 -1.87 -1.46
C PHE A 183 -20.49 -2.16 -1.36
N LEU A 184 -20.98 -2.56 -0.18
CA LEU A 184 -22.40 -2.81 0.08
C LEU A 184 -23.30 -1.57 -0.11
N ASN A 185 -22.71 -0.37 -0.14
CA ASN A 185 -23.43 0.88 -0.35
C ASN A 185 -23.21 1.49 -1.75
N ALA A 186 -22.49 0.80 -2.64
CA ALA A 186 -22.45 1.13 -4.06
C ALA A 186 -23.70 0.58 -4.78
N ASP A 187 -24.02 1.12 -5.96
CA ASP A 187 -25.11 0.59 -6.79
C ASP A 187 -24.64 -0.57 -7.67
N PHE A 188 -23.33 -0.67 -7.90
CA PHE A 188 -22.68 -1.74 -8.63
C PHE A 188 -21.21 -1.86 -8.20
N ALA A 189 -20.69 -3.07 -8.06
CA ALA A 189 -19.31 -3.33 -7.68
C ALA A 189 -18.61 -4.35 -8.58
N SER A 190 -17.32 -4.10 -8.86
CA SER A 190 -16.50 -4.90 -9.76
C SER A 190 -15.10 -5.13 -9.22
N VAL A 191 -14.53 -6.31 -9.50
CA VAL A 191 -13.09 -6.61 -9.32
C VAL A 191 -12.52 -7.33 -10.55
N ASN A 192 -11.20 -7.28 -10.75
CA ASN A 192 -10.52 -8.22 -11.63
C ASN A 192 -10.24 -9.51 -10.86
N PHE A 193 -10.90 -10.61 -11.24
CA PHE A 193 -10.73 -11.90 -10.58
C PHE A 193 -9.66 -12.70 -11.31
N GLU A 194 -8.43 -12.62 -10.81
CA GLU A 194 -7.21 -13.08 -11.45
C GLU A 194 -6.84 -14.50 -11.01
N SER A 195 -7.80 -15.42 -11.04
CA SER A 195 -7.58 -16.80 -10.61
C SER A 195 -8.61 -17.73 -11.23
N PRO A 196 -8.23 -18.97 -11.59
CA PRO A 196 -9.21 -20.01 -11.80
C PRO A 196 -9.91 -20.37 -10.48
N VAL A 197 -11.18 -20.73 -10.57
CA VAL A 197 -11.98 -21.24 -9.45
C VAL A 197 -12.19 -22.73 -9.68
N THR A 198 -11.62 -23.59 -8.83
CA THR A 198 -11.77 -25.05 -8.99
C THR A 198 -11.63 -25.78 -7.65
N SER A 199 -12.44 -26.84 -7.48
CA SER A 199 -12.30 -27.83 -6.40
C SER A 199 -11.49 -29.06 -6.82
N ASN A 200 -10.99 -29.09 -8.07
CA ASN A 200 -10.23 -30.18 -8.65
C ASN A 200 -9.07 -29.65 -9.50
N PRO A 201 -7.99 -29.12 -8.87
CA PRO A 201 -6.84 -28.51 -9.55
C PRO A 201 -5.96 -29.54 -10.29
N SER A 202 -6.51 -30.38 -11.16
CA SER A 202 -5.83 -31.59 -11.67
C SER A 202 -4.83 -31.34 -12.82
N ALA A 203 -4.86 -30.17 -13.47
CA ALA A 203 -4.11 -29.89 -14.70
C ALA A 203 -3.38 -28.54 -14.65
N VAL A 204 -2.28 -28.46 -13.90
CA VAL A 204 -1.44 -27.25 -13.80
C VAL A 204 -0.79 -26.93 -15.15
N HIS A 205 -0.74 -25.65 -15.52
CA HIS A 205 -0.01 -25.18 -16.68
C HIS A 205 1.49 -25.55 -16.59
N PRO A 206 2.06 -26.28 -17.58
CA PRO A 206 3.33 -26.99 -17.39
C PRO A 206 4.57 -26.09 -17.37
N THR A 207 4.48 -24.87 -17.91
CA THR A 207 5.63 -23.97 -18.09
C THR A 207 5.44 -22.58 -17.48
N LYS A 208 4.29 -22.31 -16.83
CA LYS A 208 4.02 -20.99 -16.24
C LYS A 208 4.69 -20.93 -14.87
N GLU A 209 5.41 -19.83 -14.60
CA GLU A 209 6.21 -19.68 -13.37
C GLU A 209 5.33 -19.68 -12.11
N PHE A 210 4.14 -19.09 -12.19
CA PHE A 210 3.16 -19.05 -11.12
C PHE A 210 1.81 -19.53 -11.64
N SER A 211 1.37 -20.67 -11.12
CA SER A 211 0.03 -21.20 -11.34
C SER A 211 -0.67 -21.40 -10.00
N PHE A 212 -1.88 -20.87 -9.89
CA PHE A 212 -2.67 -20.95 -8.66
C PHE A 212 -4.16 -20.99 -8.94
N PHE A 213 -4.94 -21.30 -7.91
CA PHE A 213 -6.39 -21.41 -7.98
C PHE A 213 -7.00 -20.93 -6.67
N SER A 214 -8.25 -20.48 -6.76
CA SER A 214 -9.12 -20.20 -5.64
C SER A 214 -10.13 -21.34 -5.47
N LEU A 215 -10.57 -21.59 -4.25
CA LEU A 215 -11.65 -22.56 -3.99
C LEU A 215 -13.01 -21.94 -4.35
N PRO A 216 -14.00 -22.74 -4.83
CA PRO A 216 -15.34 -22.22 -5.15
C PRO A 216 -15.98 -21.42 -4.02
N ASP A 217 -15.92 -21.94 -2.79
CA ASP A 217 -16.50 -21.28 -1.63
C ASP A 217 -15.83 -19.93 -1.30
N SER A 218 -14.58 -19.71 -1.72
CA SER A 218 -13.89 -18.42 -1.49
C SER A 218 -14.55 -17.25 -2.22
N LEU A 219 -15.32 -17.52 -3.28
CA LEU A 219 -16.16 -16.51 -3.93
C LEU A 219 -17.17 -15.85 -2.97
N GLN A 220 -17.50 -16.52 -1.85
CA GLN A 220 -18.37 -15.94 -0.83
C GLN A 220 -17.80 -14.63 -0.27
N GLY A 221 -16.48 -14.48 -0.17
CA GLY A 221 -15.82 -13.25 0.29
C GLY A 221 -16.14 -12.03 -0.58
N LEU A 222 -16.40 -12.23 -1.88
CA LEU A 222 -16.79 -11.17 -2.81
C LEU A 222 -18.31 -10.92 -2.76
N SER A 223 -19.11 -11.98 -2.73
CA SER A 223 -20.58 -11.83 -2.64
C SER A 223 -21.01 -11.16 -1.34
N ALA A 224 -20.31 -11.42 -0.23
CA ALA A 224 -20.63 -10.88 1.08
C ALA A 224 -20.38 -9.37 1.21
N ILE A 225 -19.51 -8.81 0.36
CA ILE A 225 -19.27 -7.36 0.29
C ILE A 225 -20.07 -6.70 -0.84
N GLY A 226 -20.87 -7.47 -1.59
CA GLY A 226 -21.74 -6.95 -2.64
C GLY A 226 -21.07 -6.75 -4.00
N VAL A 227 -20.01 -7.51 -4.33
CA VAL A 227 -19.47 -7.53 -5.70
C VAL A 227 -20.51 -8.14 -6.65
N ASP A 228 -20.77 -7.45 -7.77
CA ASP A 228 -21.74 -7.89 -8.79
C ASP A 228 -21.06 -8.51 -10.01
N TYR A 229 -19.87 -8.04 -10.37
CA TYR A 229 -19.17 -8.42 -11.60
C TYR A 229 -17.71 -8.78 -11.40
N LEU A 230 -17.27 -9.84 -12.07
CA LEU A 230 -15.88 -10.29 -12.13
C LEU A 230 -15.32 -10.14 -13.56
N GLY A 231 -14.24 -9.37 -13.70
CA GLY A 231 -13.42 -9.39 -14.91
C GLY A 231 -12.55 -10.64 -14.93
N LEU A 232 -12.73 -11.51 -15.94
CA LEU A 232 -11.96 -12.76 -16.09
C LEU A 232 -10.92 -12.69 -17.22
N GLY A 233 -10.90 -11.59 -17.98
CA GLY A 233 -9.97 -11.36 -19.08
C GLY A 233 -8.57 -11.01 -18.59
N ASN A 234 -7.91 -11.95 -17.93
CA ASN A 234 -6.56 -11.85 -17.38
C ASN A 234 -5.71 -13.08 -17.73
N ASN A 235 -4.41 -13.01 -17.49
CA ASN A 235 -3.43 -14.06 -17.78
C ASN A 235 -3.55 -15.30 -16.89
N HIS A 236 -4.26 -15.23 -15.75
CA HIS A 236 -4.34 -16.34 -14.79
C HIS A 236 -5.56 -17.26 -14.98
N VAL A 237 -6.57 -16.85 -15.75
CA VAL A 237 -7.78 -17.66 -15.98
C VAL A 237 -7.49 -19.06 -16.56
N TYR A 238 -6.32 -19.25 -17.17
CA TYR A 238 -5.89 -20.51 -17.81
C TYR A 238 -4.78 -21.26 -17.06
N ASP A 239 -4.48 -20.91 -15.80
CA ASP A 239 -3.45 -21.58 -14.98
C ASP A 239 -3.69 -23.09 -14.79
N TYR A 240 -4.94 -23.51 -14.82
CA TYR A 240 -5.37 -24.91 -14.72
C TYR A 240 -5.96 -25.46 -16.02
N LEU A 241 -5.53 -24.87 -17.14
CA LEU A 241 -5.90 -25.23 -18.51
C LEU A 241 -7.43 -25.27 -18.71
N GLN A 242 -7.89 -26.01 -19.71
CA GLN A 242 -9.30 -26.09 -20.10
C GLN A 242 -10.21 -26.49 -18.93
N SER A 243 -9.82 -27.47 -18.10
CA SER A 243 -10.65 -27.92 -16.97
C SER A 243 -10.80 -26.83 -15.90
N GLY A 244 -9.72 -26.11 -15.59
CA GLY A 244 -9.79 -25.00 -14.63
C GLY A 244 -10.64 -23.85 -15.15
N LEU A 245 -10.55 -23.54 -16.44
CA LEU A 245 -11.39 -22.52 -17.09
C LEU A 245 -12.88 -22.91 -17.04
N GLU A 246 -13.22 -24.16 -17.41
CA GLU A 246 -14.61 -24.65 -17.39
C GLU A 246 -15.20 -24.60 -15.98
N ASP A 247 -14.45 -25.07 -14.97
CA ASP A 247 -14.83 -24.95 -13.56
C ASP A 247 -15.04 -23.48 -13.20
N THR A 248 -14.14 -22.58 -13.61
CA THR A 248 -14.24 -21.14 -13.31
C THR A 248 -15.54 -20.54 -13.83
N LEU A 249 -15.86 -20.78 -15.10
CA LEU A 249 -17.08 -20.25 -15.71
C LEU A 249 -18.35 -20.79 -15.03
N ILE A 250 -18.33 -22.06 -14.62
CA ILE A 250 -19.45 -22.68 -13.90
C ILE A 250 -19.59 -22.11 -12.49
N GLU A 251 -18.51 -22.06 -11.71
CA GLU A 251 -18.55 -21.67 -10.30
C GLU A 251 -18.82 -20.17 -10.12
N VAL A 252 -18.27 -19.31 -10.98
CA VAL A 252 -18.56 -17.87 -10.99
C VAL A 252 -20.05 -17.63 -11.29
N ALA A 253 -20.61 -18.33 -12.29
CA ALA A 253 -22.03 -18.22 -12.62
C ALA A 253 -22.94 -18.80 -11.51
N ASN A 254 -22.55 -19.93 -10.89
CA ASN A 254 -23.28 -20.53 -9.77
C ASN A 254 -23.30 -19.63 -8.53
N ALA A 255 -22.22 -18.89 -8.28
CA ALA A 255 -22.14 -17.91 -7.21
C ALA A 255 -22.94 -16.62 -7.52
N GLY A 256 -23.46 -16.47 -8.74
CA GLY A 256 -24.37 -15.39 -9.12
C GLY A 256 -23.70 -14.14 -9.66
N PHE A 257 -22.40 -14.18 -9.95
CA PHE A 257 -21.70 -13.02 -10.53
C PHE A 257 -21.96 -12.89 -12.02
N LEU A 258 -22.05 -11.65 -12.47
CA LEU A 258 -21.84 -11.33 -13.88
C LEU A 258 -20.35 -11.47 -14.19
N HIS A 259 -20.00 -11.90 -15.40
CA HIS A 259 -18.61 -11.99 -15.81
C HIS A 259 -18.45 -11.82 -17.32
N SER A 260 -17.27 -11.37 -17.75
CA SER A 260 -16.86 -11.37 -19.14
C SER A 260 -15.33 -11.52 -19.25
N GLY A 261 -14.84 -11.70 -20.48
CA GLY A 261 -13.42 -11.76 -20.78
C GLY A 261 -12.80 -13.15 -20.72
N ALA A 262 -13.59 -14.21 -20.56
CA ALA A 262 -13.13 -15.58 -20.69
C ALA A 262 -14.24 -16.46 -21.27
N GLY A 263 -13.88 -17.48 -22.05
CA GLY A 263 -14.83 -18.33 -22.74
C GLY A 263 -14.21 -19.60 -23.31
N ILE A 264 -15.06 -20.53 -23.75
CA ILE A 264 -14.64 -21.83 -24.30
C ILE A 264 -14.10 -21.74 -25.75
N ASN A 265 -14.17 -20.55 -26.35
CA ASN A 265 -13.57 -20.17 -27.63
C ASN A 265 -13.44 -18.64 -27.68
N ASP A 266 -12.79 -18.12 -28.72
CA ASP A 266 -12.57 -16.69 -28.95
C ASP A 266 -13.84 -15.83 -28.96
N THR A 267 -14.92 -16.33 -29.58
CA THR A 267 -16.21 -15.64 -29.69
C THR A 267 -16.87 -15.49 -28.32
N ASP A 268 -16.89 -16.58 -27.53
CA ASP A 268 -17.46 -16.57 -26.18
C ASP A 268 -16.61 -15.72 -25.23
N ALA A 269 -15.27 -15.74 -25.38
CA ALA A 269 -14.38 -14.96 -24.54
C ALA A 269 -14.57 -13.45 -24.74
N LEU A 270 -14.71 -13.00 -25.99
CA LEU A 270 -14.94 -11.58 -26.35
C LEU A 270 -16.36 -11.10 -26.04
N ALA A 271 -17.30 -11.99 -25.73
CA ALA A 271 -18.68 -11.62 -25.47
C ALA A 271 -18.79 -10.76 -24.19
N PRO A 272 -19.35 -9.54 -24.28
CA PRO A 272 -19.60 -8.72 -23.10
C PRO A 272 -20.80 -9.24 -22.31
N VAL A 273 -20.98 -8.74 -21.09
CA VAL A 273 -22.18 -9.00 -20.27
C VAL A 273 -22.90 -7.70 -19.96
N ASN A 274 -24.23 -7.75 -19.88
CA ASN A 274 -25.06 -6.58 -19.56
C ASN A 274 -25.59 -6.64 -18.13
N ALA A 275 -25.64 -5.48 -17.48
CA ALA A 275 -26.29 -5.28 -16.19
C ALA A 275 -27.32 -4.15 -16.29
N SER A 276 -28.43 -4.23 -15.53
CA SER A 276 -29.42 -3.14 -15.49
C SER A 276 -29.49 -2.58 -14.08
N LEU A 277 -29.32 -1.26 -13.95
CA LEU A 277 -29.46 -0.51 -12.69
C LEU A 277 -30.80 0.28 -12.65
N GLY A 278 -31.78 -0.19 -13.42
CA GLY A 278 -33.12 0.37 -13.53
C GLY A 278 -33.27 1.38 -14.66
N ASP A 279 -32.74 2.57 -14.47
CA ASP A 279 -32.78 3.71 -15.41
C ASP A 279 -31.58 3.75 -16.38
N ILE A 280 -30.55 2.95 -16.13
CA ILE A 280 -29.39 2.79 -17.00
C ILE A 280 -29.01 1.32 -17.15
N ASN A 281 -28.54 0.95 -18.34
CA ASN A 281 -27.94 -0.35 -18.61
C ASN A 281 -26.43 -0.18 -18.76
N LEU A 282 -25.68 -1.10 -18.18
CA LEU A 282 -24.25 -1.21 -18.31
C LEU A 282 -23.92 -2.35 -19.27
N THR A 283 -22.87 -2.18 -20.08
CA THR A 283 -22.24 -3.26 -20.85
C THR A 283 -20.78 -3.38 -20.41
N LEU A 284 -20.40 -4.57 -19.96
CA LEU A 284 -19.12 -4.85 -19.32
C LEU A 284 -18.31 -5.72 -20.27
N PHE A 285 -17.13 -5.25 -20.65
CA PHE A 285 -16.16 -5.96 -21.48
C PHE A 285 -14.84 -6.10 -20.72
N ALA A 286 -14.22 -7.28 -20.74
CA ALA A 286 -12.90 -7.50 -20.17
C ALA A 286 -11.99 -8.23 -21.15
N ALA A 287 -10.71 -7.87 -21.22
CA ALA A 287 -9.71 -8.57 -22.05
C ALA A 287 -8.28 -8.35 -21.55
N THR A 288 -7.38 -9.28 -21.91
CA THR A 288 -5.97 -9.25 -21.52
C THR A 288 -5.06 -8.96 -22.70
N SER A 289 -4.02 -8.14 -22.50
CA SER A 289 -2.92 -8.02 -23.46
C SER A 289 -1.76 -9.01 -23.18
N ILE A 290 -1.85 -9.77 -22.11
CA ILE A 290 -0.86 -10.77 -21.70
C ILE A 290 -1.31 -12.13 -22.25
N THR A 291 -0.79 -12.49 -23.43
CA THR A 291 -1.29 -13.63 -24.22
C THR A 291 -0.69 -14.96 -23.78
N GLY A 292 0.54 -14.97 -23.25
CA GLY A 292 1.26 -16.19 -22.90
C GLY A 292 1.87 -16.93 -24.11
N ASP A 293 2.10 -16.24 -25.24
CA ASP A 293 2.65 -16.84 -26.47
C ASP A 293 4.08 -17.39 -26.31
N GLU A 294 4.77 -17.02 -25.24
CA GLU A 294 6.06 -17.58 -24.84
C GLU A 294 5.96 -19.02 -24.29
N HIS A 295 4.74 -19.49 -24.00
CA HIS A 295 4.47 -20.82 -23.48
C HIS A 295 3.96 -21.79 -24.55
N GLU A 296 4.06 -23.09 -24.27
CA GLU A 296 3.47 -24.15 -25.12
C GLU A 296 1.95 -24.01 -25.24
N PHE A 297 1.30 -23.56 -24.17
CA PHE A 297 -0.12 -23.25 -24.13
C PHE A 297 -0.25 -21.76 -23.81
N ASN A 298 -0.72 -20.96 -24.77
CA ASN A 298 -1.06 -19.56 -24.49
C ASN A 298 -2.28 -19.48 -23.56
N TYR A 299 -2.57 -18.30 -23.02
CA TYR A 299 -3.63 -18.07 -22.04
C TYR A 299 -4.95 -17.64 -22.68
N VAL A 300 -4.88 -17.06 -23.88
CA VAL A 300 -6.02 -16.51 -24.61
C VAL A 300 -6.82 -17.59 -25.34
N ALA A 301 -8.09 -17.31 -25.60
CA ALA A 301 -8.99 -18.18 -26.33
C ALA A 301 -8.71 -18.15 -27.85
N GLU A 302 -8.96 -19.28 -28.50
CA GLU A 302 -8.90 -19.45 -29.95
C GLU A 302 -10.19 -20.14 -30.42
N GLN A 303 -10.39 -20.27 -31.74
CA GLN A 303 -11.61 -20.87 -32.30
C GLN A 303 -11.97 -22.25 -31.72
N SER A 304 -10.96 -23.07 -31.35
CA SER A 304 -11.16 -24.43 -30.83
C SER A 304 -10.53 -24.67 -29.45
N LYS A 305 -10.25 -23.60 -28.71
CA LYS A 305 -9.57 -23.66 -27.42
C LYS A 305 -10.08 -22.52 -26.52
N GLY A 306 -10.47 -22.83 -25.29
CA GLY A 306 -10.86 -21.79 -24.34
C GLY A 306 -9.70 -20.95 -23.85
N GLY A 307 -10.02 -19.84 -23.19
CA GLY A 307 -9.06 -18.95 -22.55
C GLY A 307 -9.63 -17.56 -22.29
N ALA A 308 -8.74 -16.62 -22.01
CA ALA A 308 -9.06 -15.20 -21.86
C ALA A 308 -9.37 -14.53 -23.21
N ALA A 309 -10.12 -13.44 -23.19
CA ALA A 309 -10.29 -12.57 -24.34
C ALA A 309 -8.98 -11.86 -24.70
N ASP A 310 -8.59 -11.94 -25.96
CA ASP A 310 -7.33 -11.39 -26.46
C ASP A 310 -7.48 -9.91 -26.86
N LEU A 311 -6.95 -9.01 -26.03
CA LEU A 311 -6.91 -7.58 -26.30
C LEU A 311 -5.94 -7.21 -27.44
N THR A 312 -4.99 -8.09 -27.77
CA THR A 312 -4.02 -7.86 -28.85
C THR A 312 -4.63 -8.05 -30.23
N ASN A 313 -5.73 -8.81 -30.33
CA ASN A 313 -6.52 -8.95 -31.55
C ASN A 313 -7.41 -7.71 -31.80
N ALA A 314 -6.78 -6.62 -32.19
CA ALA A 314 -7.42 -5.31 -32.35
C ALA A 314 -8.64 -5.33 -33.28
N ASN A 315 -8.65 -6.15 -34.33
CA ASN A 315 -9.80 -6.22 -35.24
C ASN A 315 -11.02 -6.84 -34.54
N ALA A 316 -10.84 -7.97 -33.85
CA ALA A 316 -11.94 -8.63 -33.16
C ALA A 316 -12.47 -7.79 -31.99
N VAL A 317 -11.58 -7.10 -31.25
CA VAL A 317 -11.96 -6.17 -30.19
C VAL A 317 -12.75 -4.99 -30.77
N ASN A 318 -12.26 -4.36 -31.84
CA ASN A 318 -12.94 -3.24 -32.49
C ASN A 318 -14.32 -3.66 -33.04
N ASP A 319 -14.40 -4.78 -33.74
CA ASP A 319 -15.66 -5.30 -34.28
C ASP A 319 -16.67 -5.57 -33.15
N THR A 320 -16.21 -6.12 -32.02
CA THR A 320 -17.04 -6.38 -30.84
C THR A 320 -17.55 -5.07 -30.23
N LEU A 321 -16.66 -4.12 -29.94
CA LEU A 321 -17.03 -2.86 -29.28
C LEU A 321 -17.90 -1.97 -30.18
N GLN A 322 -17.64 -1.91 -31.50
CA GLN A 322 -18.46 -1.15 -32.44
C GLN A 322 -19.88 -1.71 -32.61
N ALA A 323 -20.06 -3.01 -32.37
CA ALA A 323 -21.36 -3.66 -32.47
C ALA A 323 -22.25 -3.47 -31.23
N LEU A 324 -21.72 -2.91 -30.14
CA LEU A 324 -22.46 -2.70 -28.90
C LEU A 324 -23.56 -1.64 -29.03
N ASP A 325 -24.61 -1.80 -28.24
CA ASP A 325 -25.72 -0.85 -28.16
C ASP A 325 -25.26 0.43 -27.47
N THR A 326 -25.17 1.52 -28.23
CA THR A 326 -24.76 2.85 -27.75
C THR A 326 -25.77 3.50 -26.79
N ASN A 327 -26.90 2.84 -26.50
CA ASN A 327 -27.80 3.27 -25.42
C ASN A 327 -27.38 2.74 -24.04
N ASN A 328 -26.43 1.80 -23.98
CA ASN A 328 -25.83 1.32 -22.74
C ASN A 328 -24.56 2.12 -22.43
N PHE A 329 -24.24 2.23 -21.15
CA PHE A 329 -22.95 2.74 -20.70
C PHE A 329 -21.91 1.62 -20.74
N ILE A 330 -20.91 1.74 -21.61
CA ILE A 330 -19.96 0.69 -21.94
C ILE A 330 -18.67 0.86 -21.15
N ILE A 331 -18.34 -0.14 -20.34
CA ILE A 331 -17.15 -0.17 -19.49
C ILE A 331 -16.19 -1.22 -20.05
N ALA A 332 -15.00 -0.80 -20.46
CA ALA A 332 -13.94 -1.68 -20.92
C ALA A 332 -12.88 -1.83 -19.83
N GLN A 333 -12.73 -3.05 -19.32
CA GLN A 333 -11.68 -3.42 -18.38
C GLN A 333 -10.55 -4.11 -19.13
N MET A 334 -9.33 -3.61 -18.98
CA MET A 334 -8.17 -4.23 -19.59
C MET A 334 -7.19 -4.73 -18.54
N HIS A 335 -6.61 -5.88 -18.81
CA HIS A 335 -5.57 -6.48 -17.98
C HIS A 335 -4.26 -6.48 -18.78
N GLY A 336 -3.30 -5.63 -18.41
CA GLY A 336 -2.05 -5.52 -19.14
C GLY A 336 -1.12 -4.42 -18.67
N GLY A 337 0.15 -4.55 -19.02
CA GLY A 337 1.22 -3.62 -18.69
C GLY A 337 2.43 -4.35 -18.17
N ASP A 338 3.40 -3.59 -17.67
CA ASP A 338 4.57 -4.15 -17.04
C ASP A 338 4.27 -4.26 -15.54
N GLU A 339 4.46 -5.46 -14.97
CA GLU A 339 4.32 -5.67 -13.52
C GLU A 339 5.19 -4.66 -12.76
N TYR A 340 4.63 -4.13 -11.67
CA TYR A 340 5.30 -3.20 -10.76
C TYR A 340 5.60 -1.80 -11.32
N SER A 341 5.11 -1.48 -12.52
CA SER A 341 5.21 -0.14 -13.10
C SER A 341 4.26 0.86 -12.41
N TYR A 342 4.72 2.10 -12.23
CA TYR A 342 3.96 3.17 -11.57
C TYR A 342 3.10 4.01 -12.52
N SER A 343 3.29 3.83 -13.83
CA SER A 343 2.56 4.50 -14.90
C SER A 343 2.47 3.58 -16.12
N PRO A 344 1.43 3.73 -16.97
CA PRO A 344 1.32 2.94 -18.20
C PRO A 344 2.54 3.09 -19.10
N THR A 345 2.98 2.00 -19.72
CA THR A 345 3.96 2.05 -20.82
C THR A 345 3.32 2.60 -22.09
N SER A 346 4.13 3.01 -23.06
CA SER A 346 3.63 3.47 -24.38
C SER A 346 2.79 2.40 -25.10
N TYR A 347 3.09 1.12 -24.87
CA TYR A 347 2.28 0.00 -25.38
C TYR A 347 0.86 0.01 -24.80
N ILE A 348 0.75 0.22 -23.49
CA ILE A 348 -0.54 0.27 -22.79
C ILE A 348 -1.30 1.56 -23.07
N ASP A 349 -0.60 2.69 -23.17
CA ASP A 349 -1.20 3.96 -23.61
C ASP A 349 -1.89 3.81 -24.98
N GLY A 350 -1.24 3.11 -25.92
CA GLY A 350 -1.83 2.78 -27.21
C GLY A 350 -3.10 1.93 -27.14
N ARG A 351 -3.27 1.12 -26.08
CA ARG A 351 -4.51 0.34 -25.85
C ARG A 351 -5.63 1.20 -25.29
N PHE A 352 -5.34 2.12 -24.36
CA PHE A 352 -6.33 3.12 -23.93
C PHE A 352 -6.82 3.97 -25.11
N GLN A 353 -5.91 4.42 -25.97
CA GLN A 353 -6.27 5.15 -27.20
C GLN A 353 -7.14 4.32 -28.15
N ALA A 354 -6.81 3.04 -28.34
CA ALA A 354 -7.59 2.15 -29.20
C ALA A 354 -9.00 1.93 -28.65
N LEU A 355 -9.13 1.61 -27.36
CA LEU A 355 -10.43 1.35 -26.71
C LEU A 355 -11.32 2.60 -26.69
N SER A 356 -10.78 3.74 -26.26
CA SER A 356 -11.52 5.03 -26.23
C SER A 356 -11.99 5.52 -27.61
N SER A 357 -11.38 5.03 -28.69
CA SER A 357 -11.82 5.34 -30.06
C SER A 357 -12.99 4.47 -30.56
N GLN A 358 -13.40 3.48 -29.77
CA GLN A 358 -14.59 2.65 -30.02
C GLN A 358 -15.79 3.15 -29.19
N ASN A 359 -16.92 2.42 -29.23
CA ASN A 359 -18.06 2.70 -28.36
C ASN A 359 -17.72 2.28 -26.91
N THR A 360 -17.00 3.13 -26.18
CA THR A 360 -16.67 2.92 -24.75
C THR A 360 -16.84 4.24 -24.01
N ASP A 361 -17.30 4.17 -22.75
CA ASP A 361 -17.63 5.34 -21.92
C ASP A 361 -16.80 5.41 -20.63
N LEU A 362 -16.13 4.31 -20.26
CA LEU A 362 -15.22 4.24 -19.12
C LEU A 362 -14.16 3.15 -19.34
N LEU A 363 -12.90 3.47 -19.07
CA LEU A 363 -11.78 2.54 -19.15
C LEU A 363 -11.24 2.25 -17.75
N ILE A 364 -11.05 0.97 -17.42
CA ILE A 364 -10.46 0.52 -16.16
C ILE A 364 -9.31 -0.44 -16.47
N ALA A 365 -8.19 -0.31 -15.77
CA ALA A 365 -7.05 -1.17 -15.98
C ALA A 365 -6.52 -1.85 -14.71
N HIS A 366 -5.90 -3.00 -14.94
CA HIS A 366 -5.41 -3.99 -13.97
C HIS A 366 -4.10 -4.60 -14.49
N HIS A 367 -3.44 -5.48 -13.70
CA HIS A 367 -2.18 -6.21 -13.99
C HIS A 367 -0.89 -5.67 -13.35
N PRO A 368 -0.59 -4.36 -13.32
CA PRO A 368 0.69 -3.90 -12.75
C PRO A 368 0.87 -4.20 -11.26
N HIS A 369 -0.18 -4.63 -10.55
CA HIS A 369 -0.22 -4.86 -9.10
C HIS A 369 0.11 -3.63 -8.22
N VAL A 370 0.39 -2.49 -8.85
CA VAL A 370 0.67 -1.19 -8.25
C VAL A 370 -0.40 -0.21 -8.72
N ALA A 371 -1.03 0.53 -7.81
CA ALA A 371 -2.00 1.54 -8.19
C ALA A 371 -1.36 2.69 -8.99
N GLN A 372 -1.94 3.01 -10.14
CA GLN A 372 -1.52 4.03 -11.10
C GLN A 372 -2.55 5.15 -11.20
N GLY A 373 -2.18 6.26 -11.86
CA GLY A 373 -3.01 7.47 -11.93
C GLY A 373 -4.30 7.35 -12.75
N PHE A 374 -4.80 8.50 -13.17
CA PHE A 374 -6.04 8.66 -13.93
C PHE A 374 -5.76 9.46 -15.20
N ALA A 375 -6.55 9.26 -16.25
CA ALA A 375 -6.43 10.02 -17.48
C ALA A 375 -7.79 10.22 -18.17
N VAL A 376 -7.77 11.00 -19.25
CA VAL A 376 -8.89 11.14 -20.18
C VAL A 376 -8.38 10.87 -21.59
N TYR A 377 -8.97 9.89 -22.28
CA TYR A 377 -8.62 9.50 -23.64
C TYR A 377 -9.82 9.72 -24.56
N ASN A 378 -9.71 10.58 -25.58
CA ASN A 378 -10.83 10.90 -26.47
C ASN A 378 -12.13 11.29 -25.71
N ASP A 379 -11.98 12.14 -24.69
CA ASP A 379 -13.05 12.54 -23.75
C ASP A 379 -13.61 11.41 -22.86
N ILE A 380 -13.00 10.21 -22.88
CA ILE A 380 -13.37 9.05 -22.08
C ILE A 380 -12.50 8.96 -20.82
N PRO A 381 -13.08 8.99 -19.61
CA PRO A 381 -12.39 8.76 -18.35
C PRO A 381 -11.68 7.41 -18.28
N ALA A 382 -10.47 7.39 -17.71
CA ALA A 382 -9.69 6.18 -17.52
C ALA A 382 -9.07 6.09 -16.11
N VAL A 383 -9.18 4.90 -15.52
CA VAL A 383 -8.40 4.50 -14.34
C VAL A 383 -7.23 3.64 -14.83
N LEU A 384 -6.00 4.11 -14.63
CA LEU A 384 -4.83 3.55 -15.31
C LEU A 384 -4.30 2.25 -14.69
N GLY A 385 -4.66 1.97 -13.45
CA GLY A 385 -4.28 0.75 -12.73
C GLY A 385 -4.77 0.80 -11.28
N LEU A 386 -5.54 -0.19 -10.85
CA LEU A 386 -6.09 -0.22 -9.48
C LEU A 386 -5.14 -0.84 -8.44
N GLY A 387 -4.08 -1.52 -8.87
CA GLY A 387 -3.18 -2.29 -8.00
C GLY A 387 -3.85 -3.55 -7.46
N ASN A 388 -3.35 -4.08 -6.35
CA ASN A 388 -3.96 -5.24 -5.70
C ASN A 388 -5.14 -4.85 -4.80
N PHE A 389 -6.13 -5.73 -4.70
CA PHE A 389 -7.19 -5.65 -3.69
C PHE A 389 -7.12 -6.83 -2.72
N VAL A 390 -7.26 -8.06 -3.22
CA VAL A 390 -7.05 -9.29 -2.45
C VAL A 390 -5.97 -10.10 -3.17
N PHE A 391 -4.72 -9.96 -2.76
CA PHE A 391 -3.58 -10.60 -3.44
C PHE A 391 -2.44 -10.90 -2.46
N ASP A 392 -1.57 -11.86 -2.80
CA ASP A 392 -0.59 -12.43 -1.86
C ASP A 392 0.87 -12.00 -2.10
N GLN A 393 1.08 -11.00 -2.96
CA GLN A 393 2.42 -10.58 -3.33
C GLN A 393 3.14 -9.92 -2.15
N PRO A 394 4.30 -10.47 -1.71
CA PRO A 394 5.05 -9.93 -0.58
C PRO A 394 6.04 -8.85 -1.06
N ARG A 395 5.58 -7.92 -1.89
CA ARG A 395 6.40 -6.86 -2.48
C ARG A 395 5.91 -5.52 -1.96
N LEU A 396 6.82 -4.66 -1.50
CA LEU A 396 6.46 -3.41 -0.80
C LEU A 396 5.53 -2.52 -1.63
N ASP A 397 5.84 -2.36 -2.92
CA ASP A 397 5.09 -1.53 -3.86
C ASP A 397 3.69 -2.07 -4.18
N THR A 398 3.44 -3.36 -3.98
CA THR A 398 2.15 -4.01 -4.25
C THR A 398 1.21 -4.04 -3.05
N LEU A 399 1.63 -3.47 -1.91
CA LEU A 399 0.81 -3.38 -0.70
C LEU A 399 -0.21 -2.24 -0.75
N LEU A 400 -0.07 -1.32 -1.70
CA LEU A 400 -0.95 -0.16 -1.85
C LEU A 400 -1.74 -0.25 -3.16
N GLY A 401 -3.01 -0.59 -3.03
CA GLY A 401 -4.02 -0.53 -4.08
C GLY A 401 -4.95 0.67 -3.92
N VAL A 402 -5.93 0.78 -4.81
CA VAL A 402 -6.98 1.79 -4.72
C VAL A 402 -8.31 1.19 -5.16
N ALA A 403 -9.39 1.48 -4.42
CA ALA A 403 -10.75 1.24 -4.85
C ALA A 403 -11.36 2.56 -5.35
N VAL A 404 -11.95 2.57 -6.54
CA VAL A 404 -12.46 3.80 -7.18
C VAL A 404 -13.96 3.73 -7.33
N MET A 405 -14.67 4.66 -6.68
CA MET A 405 -16.12 4.84 -6.84
C MET A 405 -16.40 5.93 -7.87
N ILE A 406 -17.00 5.53 -8.99
CA ILE A 406 -17.41 6.39 -10.09
C ILE A 406 -18.79 6.99 -9.82
N ASP A 407 -18.93 8.30 -10.06
CA ASP A 407 -20.22 9.01 -10.08
C ASP A 407 -20.75 9.07 -11.53
N LEU A 408 -21.60 8.10 -11.88
CA LEU A 408 -22.22 8.00 -13.20
C LEU A 408 -23.56 8.73 -13.22
N ASN A 409 -23.69 9.76 -14.04
CA ASN A 409 -24.98 10.38 -14.33
C ASN A 409 -25.78 9.51 -15.32
N ALA A 410 -26.89 8.92 -14.86
CA ALA A 410 -27.70 8.01 -15.67
C ALA A 410 -28.43 8.68 -16.84
N ASP A 411 -28.77 9.97 -16.72
CA ASP A 411 -29.50 10.70 -17.78
C ASP A 411 -28.59 11.07 -18.94
N THR A 412 -27.35 11.49 -18.63
CA THR A 412 -26.37 11.93 -19.64
C THR A 412 -25.38 10.85 -20.03
N GLN A 413 -25.30 9.75 -19.27
CA GLN A 413 -24.32 8.67 -19.42
C GLN A 413 -22.87 9.18 -19.37
N THR A 414 -22.60 10.13 -18.48
CA THR A 414 -21.27 10.76 -18.34
C THR A 414 -20.68 10.55 -16.96
N VAL A 415 -19.36 10.46 -16.91
CA VAL A 415 -18.57 10.42 -15.68
C VAL A 415 -17.69 11.67 -15.62
N ASN A 416 -17.96 12.55 -14.65
CA ASN A 416 -17.16 13.76 -14.42
C ASN A 416 -16.29 13.68 -13.17
N ARG A 417 -16.72 12.85 -12.20
CA ARG A 417 -16.14 12.75 -10.86
C ARG A 417 -16.04 11.28 -10.44
N ALA A 418 -15.04 10.98 -9.62
CA ALA A 418 -14.90 9.74 -8.89
C ALA A 418 -14.31 9.99 -7.50
N PHE A 419 -14.27 8.95 -6.68
CA PHE A 419 -13.66 8.94 -5.36
C PHE A 419 -12.67 7.78 -5.28
N ALA A 420 -11.40 8.09 -5.05
CA ALA A 420 -10.32 7.11 -4.95
C ALA A 420 -10.04 6.82 -3.47
N TYR A 421 -10.27 5.58 -3.03
CA TYR A 421 -10.04 5.12 -1.67
C TYR A 421 -8.76 4.28 -1.64
N PRO A 422 -7.66 4.80 -1.03
CA PRO A 422 -6.47 4.01 -0.77
C PRO A 422 -6.79 2.71 -0.03
N ILE A 423 -6.28 1.60 -0.55
CA ILE A 423 -6.36 0.27 0.07
C ILE A 423 -4.97 -0.16 0.47
N TYR A 424 -4.79 -0.48 1.74
CA TYR A 424 -3.57 -1.08 2.26
C TYR A 424 -3.78 -2.58 2.45
N ILE A 425 -2.91 -3.40 1.87
CA ILE A 425 -2.94 -4.85 2.01
C ILE A 425 -2.05 -5.25 3.17
N GLU A 426 -2.65 -5.45 4.33
CA GLU A 426 -1.97 -5.95 5.50
C GLU A 426 -2.20 -7.44 5.71
N ASP A 427 -1.12 -8.20 5.74
CA ASP A 427 -1.15 -9.66 5.85
C ASP A 427 -2.20 -10.32 4.93
N TYR A 428 -2.19 -9.84 3.68
CA TYR A 428 -3.07 -10.26 2.58
C TYR A 428 -4.56 -9.89 2.74
N LYS A 429 -4.88 -8.94 3.63
CA LYS A 429 -6.25 -8.43 3.81
C LYS A 429 -6.34 -6.97 3.36
N PRO A 430 -7.32 -6.59 2.52
CA PRO A 430 -7.56 -5.20 2.20
C PRO A 430 -8.08 -4.43 3.41
N ARG A 431 -7.47 -3.28 3.69
CA ARG A 431 -7.85 -2.32 4.74
C ARG A 431 -8.01 -0.93 4.15
N PHE A 432 -8.88 -0.12 4.75
CA PHE A 432 -8.83 1.32 4.53
C PHE A 432 -7.63 1.91 5.26
N THR A 433 -7.06 2.99 4.73
CA THR A 433 -5.93 3.67 5.35
C THR A 433 -6.11 5.19 5.40
N THR A 434 -5.46 5.83 6.36
CA THR A 434 -5.54 7.28 6.59
C THR A 434 -4.16 7.92 6.73
N GLY A 435 -4.15 9.22 7.01
CA GLY A 435 -2.94 9.96 7.39
C GLY A 435 -1.84 9.97 6.33
N PHE A 436 -0.59 9.73 6.74
CA PHE A 436 0.55 9.84 5.82
C PHE A 436 0.51 8.78 4.72
N LEU A 437 0.22 7.51 5.04
CA LEU A 437 0.18 6.42 4.07
C LEU A 437 -0.86 6.66 2.96
N SER A 438 -2.06 7.09 3.36
CA SER A 438 -3.15 7.47 2.44
C SER A 438 -2.73 8.64 1.53
N ASN A 439 -2.23 9.73 2.12
CA ASN A 439 -1.81 10.91 1.37
C ASN A 439 -0.56 10.67 0.51
N TYR A 440 0.33 9.77 0.92
CA TYR A 440 1.47 9.33 0.12
C TYR A 440 1.00 8.69 -1.19
N LEU A 441 0.06 7.74 -1.10
CA LEU A 441 -0.52 7.11 -2.29
C LEU A 441 -1.24 8.15 -3.15
N VAL A 442 -2.12 8.96 -2.57
CA VAL A 442 -2.90 9.96 -3.29
C VAL A 442 -2.01 10.96 -4.05
N ARG A 443 -0.95 11.47 -3.42
CA ARG A 443 0.02 12.37 -4.10
C ARG A 443 0.73 11.66 -5.25
N ARG A 444 1.08 10.37 -5.10
CA ARG A 444 1.67 9.54 -6.16
C ARG A 444 0.69 9.34 -7.32
N LEU A 445 -0.58 9.04 -7.04
CA LEU A 445 -1.61 8.91 -8.06
C LEU A 445 -1.79 10.22 -8.83
N ALA A 446 -1.84 11.36 -8.14
CA ALA A 446 -1.94 12.67 -8.76
C ALA A 446 -0.73 13.01 -9.64
N GLU A 447 0.47 12.62 -9.20
CA GLU A 447 1.73 12.82 -9.94
C GLU A 447 1.72 12.10 -11.29
N PHE A 448 1.28 10.84 -11.31
CA PHE A 448 1.21 9.99 -12.51
C PHE A 448 -0.16 10.01 -13.20
N SER A 449 -1.04 10.94 -12.84
CA SER A 449 -2.26 11.21 -13.60
C SER A 449 -1.97 12.17 -14.76
N ASP A 450 -2.78 12.13 -15.80
CA ASP A 450 -2.73 13.09 -16.89
C ASP A 450 -3.04 14.52 -16.40
N ASP A 451 -2.53 15.53 -17.11
CA ASP A 451 -2.76 16.95 -16.76
C ASP A 451 -4.20 17.41 -16.96
N SER A 452 -5.04 16.63 -17.64
CA SER A 452 -6.48 16.85 -17.73
C SER A 452 -7.24 16.45 -16.45
N VAL A 453 -6.61 15.77 -15.50
CA VAL A 453 -7.26 15.31 -14.26
C VAL A 453 -6.90 16.20 -13.08
N THR A 454 -7.89 16.53 -12.26
CA THR A 454 -7.67 17.14 -10.94
C THR A 454 -7.91 16.11 -9.85
N LEU A 455 -6.93 15.89 -8.98
CA LEU A 455 -7.03 14.96 -7.86
C LEU A 455 -6.86 15.72 -6.55
N ILE A 456 -7.86 15.67 -5.67
CA ILE A 456 -7.93 16.47 -4.44
C ILE A 456 -7.91 15.53 -3.23
N PRO A 457 -6.81 15.51 -2.46
CA PRO A 457 -6.72 14.73 -1.23
C PRO A 457 -7.78 15.15 -0.21
N ARG A 458 -8.40 14.16 0.43
CA ARG A 458 -9.29 14.29 1.57
C ARG A 458 -8.82 13.36 2.67
N ASP A 459 -9.42 13.47 3.86
CA ASP A 459 -9.20 12.47 4.90
C ASP A 459 -9.79 11.12 4.42
N ASN A 460 -8.94 10.11 4.30
CA ASN A 460 -9.24 8.71 3.91
C ASN A 460 -9.48 8.41 2.41
N TYR A 461 -9.61 9.42 1.55
CA TYR A 461 -9.85 9.23 0.12
C TYR A 461 -9.37 10.44 -0.68
N ALA A 462 -9.53 10.41 -2.00
CA ALA A 462 -9.37 11.58 -2.85
C ALA A 462 -10.57 11.77 -3.77
N GLU A 463 -10.96 13.01 -3.99
CA GLU A 463 -11.86 13.35 -5.08
C GLU A 463 -11.06 13.40 -6.39
N VAL A 464 -11.58 12.74 -7.42
CA VAL A 464 -11.00 12.71 -8.75
C VAL A 464 -11.98 13.40 -9.69
N TYR A 465 -11.51 14.41 -10.41
CA TYR A 465 -12.27 15.06 -11.47
C TYR A 465 -11.57 14.80 -12.80
N PHE A 466 -12.30 14.28 -13.78
CA PHE A 466 -11.82 14.05 -15.15
C PHE A 466 -11.82 15.36 -15.96
N SER A 467 -11.41 16.44 -15.30
CA SER A 467 -11.23 17.77 -15.85
C SER A 467 -10.24 18.56 -14.99
N LYS A 468 -9.51 19.47 -15.61
CA LYS A 468 -8.49 20.29 -14.96
C LYS A 468 -9.11 21.40 -14.11
N ASP A 469 -8.28 21.97 -13.25
CA ASP A 469 -8.56 23.21 -12.50
C ASP A 469 -9.82 23.16 -11.61
N GLN A 470 -10.16 21.98 -11.06
CA GLN A 470 -11.33 21.81 -10.19
C GLN A 470 -11.07 22.11 -8.71
N ALA A 471 -9.81 22.32 -8.33
CA ALA A 471 -9.41 22.55 -6.93
C ALA A 471 -9.10 24.02 -6.63
N THR A 472 -9.46 24.47 -5.44
CA THR A 472 -8.88 25.69 -4.87
C THR A 472 -7.52 25.39 -4.27
N LYS A 473 -6.62 26.38 -4.28
CA LYS A 473 -5.25 26.22 -3.76
C LYS A 473 -5.05 27.07 -2.51
N ARG A 474 -4.62 26.43 -1.42
CA ARG A 474 -4.17 27.10 -0.20
C ARG A 474 -2.67 26.92 -0.07
N THR A 475 -1.96 27.99 0.26
CA THR A 475 -0.50 27.94 0.41
C THR A 475 -0.07 28.26 1.83
N SER A 476 0.96 27.56 2.30
CA SER A 476 1.69 27.85 3.53
C SER A 476 3.14 28.10 3.21
N GLN A 477 3.76 29.07 3.87
CA GLN A 477 5.15 29.43 3.65
C GLN A 477 5.95 29.31 4.93
N VAL A 478 7.16 28.76 4.81
CA VAL A 478 8.14 28.72 5.89
C VAL A 478 9.50 29.14 5.37
N THR A 479 10.28 29.83 6.20
CA THR A 479 11.66 30.17 5.90
C THR A 479 12.58 29.23 6.67
N VAL A 480 13.48 28.57 5.94
CA VAL A 480 14.50 27.67 6.47
C VAL A 480 15.86 28.32 6.23
N THR A 481 16.67 28.42 7.28
CA THR A 481 18.06 28.87 7.18
C THR A 481 18.96 27.65 7.14
N LEU A 482 19.75 27.56 6.08
CA LEU A 482 20.71 26.50 5.81
C LEU A 482 22.12 27.02 6.10
N ASP A 483 22.94 26.17 6.69
CA ASP A 483 24.37 26.40 6.85
C ASP A 483 25.18 25.49 5.92
N SER A 484 26.52 25.56 6.00
CA SER A 484 27.40 24.73 5.17
C SER A 484 27.35 23.23 5.49
N SER A 485 26.67 22.82 6.56
CA SER A 485 26.49 21.41 6.96
C SER A 485 25.13 20.84 6.57
N SER A 486 24.22 21.70 6.09
CA SER A 486 22.89 21.29 5.64
C SER A 486 22.97 20.59 4.29
N ASP A 487 22.61 19.30 4.27
CA ASP A 487 22.63 18.46 3.05
C ASP A 487 21.22 17.98 2.68
N ILE A 488 20.43 17.53 3.67
CA ILE A 488 19.08 16.99 3.45
C ILE A 488 18.07 17.77 4.30
N ILE A 489 16.99 18.22 3.66
CA ILE A 489 15.83 18.81 4.30
C ILE A 489 14.69 17.81 4.25
N ASP A 490 14.21 17.36 5.41
CA ASP A 490 12.95 16.63 5.54
C ASP A 490 11.79 17.62 5.42
N LEU A 491 11.10 17.61 4.28
CA LEU A 491 10.03 18.56 3.98
C LEU A 491 8.77 18.28 4.82
N ARG A 492 8.62 17.07 5.36
CA ARG A 492 7.46 16.66 6.17
C ARG A 492 7.36 17.46 7.46
N GLN A 493 8.51 17.92 8.00
CA GLN A 493 8.55 18.77 9.20
C GLN A 493 7.94 20.17 9.00
N TYR A 494 7.86 20.59 7.75
CA TYR A 494 7.52 21.95 7.36
C TYR A 494 6.16 22.04 6.67
N ALA A 495 5.70 20.93 6.09
CA ALA A 495 4.41 20.85 5.44
C ALA A 495 3.27 21.05 6.46
N PRO A 496 2.21 21.80 6.12
CA PRO A 496 1.07 22.01 7.02
C PRO A 496 0.23 20.74 7.25
N SER A 497 0.40 19.72 6.40
CA SER A 497 -0.27 18.42 6.46
C SER A 497 0.42 17.45 5.48
N SER A 498 0.27 16.14 5.66
CA SER A 498 0.79 15.13 4.72
C SER A 498 0.16 15.17 3.32
N ALA A 499 -1.01 15.81 3.17
CA ALA A 499 -1.66 16.05 1.87
C ALA A 499 -1.01 17.19 1.06
N ALA A 500 -0.18 18.04 1.67
CA ALA A 500 0.43 19.18 1.00
C ALA A 500 1.69 18.76 0.24
N TYR A 501 2.02 19.47 -0.84
CA TYR A 501 3.24 19.25 -1.62
C TYR A 501 4.05 20.53 -1.76
N LEU A 502 5.37 20.41 -1.94
CA LEU A 502 6.26 21.55 -2.14
C LEU A 502 6.04 22.15 -3.53
N SER A 503 5.43 23.32 -3.59
CA SER A 503 5.08 23.97 -4.85
C SER A 503 6.03 25.08 -5.28
N ASN A 504 6.84 25.62 -4.36
CA ASN A 504 7.82 26.65 -4.69
C ASN A 504 8.97 26.71 -3.69
N ILE A 505 10.17 26.98 -4.20
CA ILE A 505 11.38 27.31 -3.44
C ILE A 505 11.87 28.68 -3.90
N GLU A 506 12.10 29.61 -2.96
CA GLU A 506 12.66 30.93 -3.24
C GLU A 506 13.91 31.17 -2.37
N VAL A 507 15.07 31.44 -2.96
CA VAL A 507 16.29 31.79 -2.21
C VAL A 507 16.27 33.27 -1.86
N THR A 508 15.94 33.57 -0.60
CA THR A 508 15.78 34.93 -0.08
C THR A 508 17.13 35.59 0.28
N SER A 509 18.12 34.80 0.69
CA SER A 509 19.50 35.24 0.93
C SER A 509 20.47 34.10 0.67
N GLY A 510 21.71 34.42 0.30
CA GLY A 510 22.72 33.41 -0.05
C GLY A 510 22.51 32.80 -1.45
N GLU A 511 23.06 31.60 -1.62
CA GLU A 511 23.03 30.83 -2.86
C GLU A 511 22.82 29.35 -2.56
N LEU A 512 21.88 28.74 -3.30
CA LEU A 512 21.57 27.32 -3.23
C LEU A 512 22.12 26.64 -4.47
N SER A 513 22.78 25.50 -4.30
CA SER A 513 23.31 24.66 -5.37
C SER A 513 22.90 23.20 -5.13
N ASN A 514 23.01 22.36 -6.17
CA ASN A 514 22.73 20.91 -6.10
C ASN A 514 21.36 20.57 -5.48
N SER A 515 20.30 21.23 -5.95
CA SER A 515 18.95 21.00 -5.46
C SER A 515 18.31 19.79 -6.16
N ILE A 516 18.03 18.73 -5.42
CA ILE A 516 17.41 17.51 -5.94
C ILE A 516 16.27 17.10 -5.02
N LEU A 517 15.08 16.91 -5.59
CA LEU A 517 13.95 16.37 -4.85
C LEU A 517 14.05 14.85 -4.75
N GLY A 518 13.72 14.35 -3.56
CA GLY A 518 13.76 12.94 -3.21
C GLY A 518 12.47 12.45 -2.59
N ARG A 519 12.23 11.14 -2.71
CA ARG A 519 11.05 10.45 -2.19
C ARG A 519 11.49 9.34 -1.25
N ASP A 520 10.75 9.14 -0.17
CA ASP A 520 10.89 7.92 0.63
C ASP A 520 10.19 6.73 -0.05
N ILE A 521 10.95 5.71 -0.39
CA ILE A 521 10.43 4.45 -0.96
C ILE A 521 10.16 3.39 0.11
N MET A 522 10.47 3.66 1.38
CA MET A 522 10.21 2.75 2.49
C MET A 522 8.82 2.97 3.08
N VAL A 523 8.40 4.22 3.29
CA VAL A 523 7.05 4.69 3.71
C VAL A 523 6.62 4.27 5.12
N PHE A 524 7.20 3.21 5.69
CA PHE A 524 6.86 2.64 7.01
C PHE A 524 7.88 2.95 8.10
N GLY A 525 8.54 4.11 8.04
CA GLY A 525 9.59 4.47 9.00
C GLY A 525 9.20 5.50 10.04
N ASP A 526 8.00 6.08 9.93
CA ASP A 526 7.34 6.82 11.00
C ASP A 526 6.78 5.88 12.09
N PHE A 527 6.73 4.58 11.79
CA PHE A 527 6.26 3.53 12.68
C PHE A 527 4.80 3.66 13.08
N GLU A 528 4.02 4.50 12.41
CA GLU A 528 2.63 4.77 12.75
C GLU A 528 1.68 3.68 12.21
N ASP A 529 0.57 3.51 12.91
CA ASP A 529 -0.54 2.63 12.52
C ASP A 529 -1.57 3.44 11.72
N TRP A 530 -1.85 3.00 10.50
CA TRP A 530 -2.61 3.78 9.52
C TRP A 530 -3.95 3.17 9.11
N ASP A 531 -4.26 1.95 9.53
CA ASP A 531 -5.38 1.21 8.97
C ASP A 531 -6.54 1.03 9.96
N ASN A 532 -7.57 0.31 9.53
CA ASN A 532 -8.86 0.27 10.20
C ASN A 532 -9.15 -1.03 10.94
N ASP A 533 -8.12 -1.85 11.19
CA ASP A 533 -8.32 -3.11 11.86
C ASP A 533 -8.33 -2.99 13.39
N SER A 534 -8.37 -4.12 14.10
CA SER A 534 -8.51 -4.14 15.55
C SER A 534 -7.18 -4.08 16.31
N GLU A 535 -6.06 -4.26 15.62
CA GLU A 535 -4.73 -4.25 16.19
C GLU A 535 -4.21 -2.81 16.20
N ALA A 536 -4.09 -2.23 17.40
CA ALA A 536 -3.78 -0.81 17.54
C ALA A 536 -2.29 -0.59 17.87
N PHE A 537 -1.71 0.49 17.33
CA PHE A 537 -0.33 0.89 17.61
C PHE A 537 0.67 -0.21 17.20
N GLU A 538 0.40 -0.75 16.02
CA GLU A 538 1.21 -1.70 15.27
C GLU A 538 2.46 -1.02 14.72
N VAL A 539 3.59 -1.76 14.65
CA VAL A 539 4.75 -1.31 13.87
C VAL A 539 4.88 -2.22 12.66
N SER A 540 3.95 -2.02 11.73
CA SER A 540 3.85 -2.87 10.56
C SER A 540 5.14 -2.84 9.76
N ARG A 541 5.49 -4.01 9.22
CA ARG A 541 6.65 -4.23 8.31
C ARG A 541 8.03 -4.21 8.96
N TRP A 542 8.12 -3.95 10.26
CA TRP A 542 9.34 -4.19 11.04
C TRP A 542 9.24 -5.49 11.82
N ASP A 543 10.31 -6.29 11.80
CA ASP A 543 10.38 -7.44 12.70
C ASP A 543 10.71 -6.97 14.11
N HIS A 544 9.76 -7.18 15.00
CA HIS A 544 9.84 -6.89 16.42
C HIS A 544 9.44 -8.13 17.24
N THR A 545 9.62 -9.34 16.67
CA THR A 545 9.29 -10.59 17.34
C THR A 545 10.25 -10.94 18.50
N SER A 546 11.42 -10.29 18.55
CA SER A 546 12.34 -10.42 19.68
C SER A 546 11.88 -9.56 20.86
N ASP A 547 12.09 -10.05 22.09
CA ASP A 547 11.81 -9.28 23.31
C ASP A 547 12.62 -7.96 23.40
N SER A 548 13.70 -7.82 22.62
CA SER A 548 14.53 -6.62 22.64
C SER A 548 13.96 -5.46 21.83
N VAL A 549 13.02 -5.70 20.91
CA VAL A 549 12.49 -4.69 19.97
C VAL A 549 11.00 -4.54 20.19
N PHE A 550 10.50 -3.32 20.34
CA PHE A 550 9.09 -3.08 20.62
C PHE A 550 8.65 -1.65 20.22
N PRO A 551 7.39 -1.44 19.82
CA PRO A 551 6.80 -0.10 19.76
C PRO A 551 6.89 0.61 21.12
N CYS A 552 7.29 1.87 21.11
CA CYS A 552 7.31 2.70 22.31
C CYS A 552 6.65 4.06 22.08
N THR A 553 5.92 4.53 23.08
CA THR A 553 5.07 5.73 23.01
C THR A 553 5.47 6.79 24.03
N ASP A 554 6.56 6.58 24.76
CA ASP A 554 6.98 7.43 25.87
C ASP A 554 7.67 8.72 25.40
N LYS A 555 8.52 8.61 24.37
CA LYS A 555 9.34 9.71 23.82
C LYS A 555 9.48 9.64 22.29
N PRO A 556 8.40 9.51 21.51
CA PRO A 556 8.51 9.55 20.04
C PRO A 556 9.11 10.88 19.57
N TYR A 557 9.78 10.87 18.43
CA TYR A 557 10.29 12.10 17.81
C TYR A 557 9.13 12.91 17.20
N ALA A 558 8.26 12.23 16.47
CA ALA A 558 7.04 12.77 15.88
C ALA A 558 5.91 11.75 16.02
N GLY A 559 4.66 12.19 15.87
CA GLY A 559 3.52 11.29 16.00
C GLY A 559 3.34 10.76 17.43
N ILE A 560 2.91 9.50 17.55
CA ILE A 560 2.53 8.86 18.81
C ILE A 560 3.42 7.67 19.17
N GLN A 561 4.17 7.11 18.22
CA GLN A 561 5.04 5.98 18.48
C GLN A 561 6.37 6.01 17.72
N ALA A 562 7.34 5.32 18.27
CA ALA A 562 8.66 5.09 17.70
C ALA A 562 9.00 3.60 17.83
N LEU A 563 10.05 3.14 17.15
CA LEU A 563 10.59 1.80 17.32
C LEU A 563 11.72 1.81 18.35
N CYS A 564 11.50 1.14 19.48
CA CYS A 564 12.49 1.00 20.54
C CYS A 564 13.26 -0.31 20.43
N SER A 565 14.52 -0.27 20.85
CA SER A 565 15.28 -1.47 21.18
C SER A 565 16.06 -1.32 22.48
N SER A 566 15.91 -2.32 23.36
CA SER A 566 16.45 -2.34 24.73
C SER A 566 17.54 -3.39 24.89
N ARG A 567 18.61 -3.05 25.60
CA ARG A 567 19.82 -3.87 25.75
C ARG A 567 20.41 -3.75 27.16
N ASP A 568 21.08 -4.80 27.60
CA ASP A 568 21.83 -4.84 28.85
C ASP A 568 23.30 -5.22 28.61
N GLU A 569 24.19 -4.85 29.54
CA GLU A 569 25.63 -5.12 29.52
C GLU A 569 25.97 -6.62 29.38
N PHE A 570 25.08 -7.54 29.76
CA PHE A 570 25.30 -8.98 29.66
C PHE A 570 24.86 -9.58 28.32
N ASP A 571 24.20 -8.80 27.45
CA ASP A 571 23.78 -9.28 26.14
C ASP A 571 24.98 -9.47 25.19
N ASN A 572 25.25 -10.72 24.78
CA ASN A 572 26.46 -11.06 24.01
C ASN A 572 26.32 -11.00 22.49
N THR A 573 25.11 -10.77 21.96
CA THR A 573 24.83 -10.65 20.51
C THR A 573 23.93 -9.45 20.26
N PRO A 574 24.13 -8.65 19.21
CA PRO A 574 23.31 -7.46 18.97
C PRO A 574 21.82 -7.82 18.79
N SER A 575 20.94 -6.91 19.20
CA SER A 575 19.54 -6.93 18.79
C SER A 575 19.46 -6.64 17.29
N ILE A 576 18.67 -7.42 16.57
CA ILE A 576 18.53 -7.37 15.11
C ILE A 576 17.15 -6.79 14.81
N ILE A 577 17.11 -5.73 14.02
CA ILE A 577 15.89 -4.98 13.70
C ILE A 577 15.76 -4.88 12.17
N PRO A 578 15.29 -5.94 11.48
CA PRO A 578 15.15 -5.95 10.04
C PRO A 578 13.83 -5.30 9.61
N PHE A 579 13.91 -4.52 8.53
CA PHE A 579 12.74 -4.19 7.74
C PHE A 579 12.37 -5.41 6.88
N ARG A 580 11.12 -5.85 6.93
CA ARG A 580 10.69 -7.15 6.39
C ARG A 580 10.72 -7.21 4.85
N HIS A 581 10.75 -6.06 4.18
CA HIS A 581 10.63 -5.96 2.72
C HIS A 581 11.92 -5.50 2.05
N THR A 582 12.18 -6.02 0.85
CA THR A 582 13.16 -5.43 -0.07
C THR A 582 12.57 -4.15 -0.67
N MET A 583 13.24 -3.02 -0.45
CA MET A 583 12.95 -1.76 -1.13
C MET A 583 13.61 -1.78 -2.50
N ARG A 584 12.88 -1.40 -3.56
CA ARG A 584 13.36 -1.49 -4.93
C ARG A 584 13.46 -0.13 -5.59
N VAL A 585 14.38 0.00 -6.53
CA VAL A 585 14.43 1.16 -7.41
C VAL A 585 13.06 1.34 -8.05
N MET A 586 12.54 2.56 -7.93
CA MET A 586 11.28 2.93 -8.58
C MET A 586 11.52 3.02 -10.08
N GLU A 587 10.92 2.11 -10.84
CA GLU A 587 11.08 2.08 -12.29
C GLU A 587 10.11 3.07 -12.92
N LEU A 588 10.67 4.21 -13.36
CA LEU A 588 9.98 5.24 -14.12
C LEU A 588 10.45 5.19 -15.57
N ILE A 589 9.63 5.72 -16.47
CA ILE A 589 9.94 5.87 -17.89
C ILE A 589 9.80 7.34 -18.29
N ASP A 590 10.66 7.80 -19.21
CA ASP A 590 10.52 9.13 -19.82
C ASP A 590 9.44 9.14 -20.91
N GLU A 591 9.19 10.31 -21.48
CA GLU A 591 8.25 10.51 -22.60
C GLU A 591 8.55 9.67 -23.85
N ASN A 592 9.79 9.17 -24.00
CA ASN A 592 10.22 8.32 -25.10
C ASN A 592 10.20 6.82 -24.72
N GLY A 593 9.78 6.48 -23.50
CA GLY A 593 9.77 5.13 -22.96
C GLY A 593 11.14 4.64 -22.47
N ALA A 594 12.14 5.52 -22.31
CA ALA A 594 13.44 5.15 -21.76
C ALA A 594 13.41 5.10 -20.22
N PRO A 595 14.07 4.14 -19.57
CA PRO A 595 14.08 4.05 -18.11
C PRO A 595 14.70 5.28 -17.44
N LEU A 596 13.97 5.89 -16.49
CA LEU A 596 14.41 6.95 -15.59
C LEU A 596 14.66 6.36 -14.20
N LEU A 597 15.78 5.63 -14.07
CA LEU A 597 16.13 4.91 -12.84
C LEU A 597 17.07 5.75 -11.98
N SER A 598 16.63 6.14 -10.78
CA SER A 598 17.53 6.70 -9.78
C SER A 598 18.14 5.59 -8.93
N LYS A 599 19.47 5.57 -8.88
CA LYS A 599 20.27 4.61 -8.10
C LYS A 599 21.06 5.26 -6.98
N ASP A 600 20.84 6.55 -6.75
CA ASP A 600 21.44 7.33 -5.68
C ASP A 600 20.44 7.46 -4.53
N PHE A 601 20.88 7.04 -3.35
CA PHE A 601 20.05 6.93 -2.17
C PHE A 601 20.66 7.63 -0.97
N SER A 602 19.80 7.97 -0.01
CA SER A 602 20.21 8.27 1.36
C SER A 602 19.37 7.45 2.33
N LEU A 603 20.03 6.73 3.24
CA LEU A 603 19.37 6.29 4.47
C LEU A 603 19.31 7.50 5.40
N TYR A 604 18.12 7.88 5.85
CA TYR A 604 17.89 9.04 6.71
C TYR A 604 17.01 8.64 7.90
N GLY A 605 17.15 9.29 9.05
CA GLY A 605 16.24 9.08 10.17
C GLY A 605 16.65 9.80 11.44
N TYR A 606 15.86 9.59 12.49
CA TYR A 606 16.09 10.17 13.80
C TYR A 606 16.45 9.08 14.80
N LEU A 607 17.40 9.41 15.67
CA LEU A 607 17.90 8.55 16.72
C LEU A 607 17.88 9.28 18.06
N GLN A 608 17.43 8.60 19.11
CA GLN A 608 17.64 8.98 20.50
C GLN A 608 18.12 7.76 21.27
N SER A 609 18.97 7.95 22.28
CA SER A 609 19.38 6.85 23.16
C SER A 609 19.66 7.30 24.58
N GLU A 610 19.38 6.42 25.53
CA GLU A 610 19.79 6.51 26.92
C GLU A 610 20.74 5.35 27.18
N ASN A 611 22.01 5.68 27.47
CA ASN A 611 23.11 4.74 27.62
C ASN A 611 23.25 3.73 26.46
N GLY A 612 22.85 4.11 25.24
CA GLY A 612 22.83 3.24 24.06
C GLY A 612 24.16 2.51 23.83
N GLY A 613 24.11 1.22 23.44
CA GLY A 613 25.27 0.60 22.80
C GLY A 613 25.49 1.16 21.39
N LYS A 614 26.55 0.69 20.71
CA LYS A 614 26.76 1.01 19.29
C LYS A 614 25.50 0.65 18.49
N LEU A 615 25.10 1.53 17.58
CA LEU A 615 24.05 1.26 16.60
C LEU A 615 24.66 1.32 15.20
N GLU A 616 24.39 0.31 14.39
CA GLU A 616 24.76 0.30 12.98
C GLU A 616 23.59 -0.17 12.11
N SER A 617 23.56 0.24 10.85
CA SER A 617 22.71 -0.36 9.84
C SER A 617 23.54 -1.28 8.94
N LEU A 618 22.92 -2.36 8.48
CA LEU A 618 23.37 -3.23 7.42
C LEU A 618 22.50 -2.97 6.20
N LEU A 619 23.11 -2.48 5.13
CA LEU A 619 22.48 -2.33 3.82
C LEU A 619 22.92 -3.49 2.94
N THR A 620 21.97 -4.32 2.51
CA THR A 620 22.24 -5.44 1.59
C THR A 620 21.70 -5.07 0.21
N TYR A 621 22.57 -5.01 -0.79
CA TYR A 621 22.18 -4.75 -2.17
C TYR A 621 21.87 -6.07 -2.86
N THR A 622 20.67 -6.17 -3.39
CA THR A 622 20.17 -7.39 -4.03
C THR A 622 19.80 -7.16 -5.48
N THR A 623 19.61 -8.24 -6.21
CA THR A 623 18.92 -8.22 -7.51
C THR A 623 17.52 -7.62 -7.40
N GLU A 624 16.99 -7.19 -8.54
CA GLU A 624 15.68 -6.55 -8.65
C GLU A 624 14.50 -7.42 -8.17
N ILE A 625 14.54 -8.74 -8.32
CA ILE A 625 13.38 -9.61 -8.04
C ILE A 625 13.73 -10.80 -7.14
N ASP A 626 14.78 -11.56 -7.43
CA ASP A 626 15.09 -12.85 -6.75
C ASP A 626 15.96 -12.73 -5.49
N ASP A 627 16.21 -11.51 -5.01
CA ASP A 627 16.92 -11.18 -3.77
C ASP A 627 18.36 -11.73 -3.65
N LEU A 628 19.03 -12.07 -4.76
CA LEU A 628 20.44 -12.47 -4.76
C LEU A 628 21.34 -11.29 -4.36
N THR A 629 22.17 -11.49 -3.34
CA THR A 629 23.04 -10.45 -2.78
C THR A 629 24.26 -10.15 -3.66
N PHE A 630 24.43 -8.88 -4.02
CA PHE A 630 25.65 -8.34 -4.64
C PHE A 630 26.71 -7.97 -3.61
N SER A 631 26.30 -7.24 -2.58
CA SER A 631 27.20 -6.74 -1.54
C SER A 631 26.42 -6.33 -0.29
N GLU A 632 27.15 -6.22 0.80
CA GLU A 632 26.65 -5.70 2.08
C GLU A 632 27.53 -4.53 2.53
N ASN A 633 26.89 -3.50 3.08
CA ASN A 633 27.56 -2.31 3.59
C ASN A 633 27.12 -2.04 5.03
N GLU A 634 28.09 -1.95 5.93
CA GLU A 634 27.86 -1.64 7.34
C GLU A 634 28.08 -0.15 7.58
N VAL A 635 27.06 0.52 8.10
CA VAL A 635 27.09 1.96 8.37
C VAL A 635 26.92 2.17 9.86
N VAL A 636 27.91 2.78 10.50
CA VAL A 636 27.81 3.15 11.91
C VAL A 636 26.88 4.35 12.03
N ILE A 637 25.75 4.17 12.72
CA ILE A 637 24.74 5.21 12.96
C ILE A 637 25.05 5.96 14.26
N SER A 638 25.46 5.24 15.31
CA SER A 638 25.93 5.83 16.56
C SER A 638 26.99 4.96 17.21
N ASN A 639 27.96 5.60 17.87
CA ASN A 639 28.98 4.92 18.69
C ASN A 639 28.48 4.56 20.10
N GLY A 640 27.21 4.86 20.41
CA GLY A 640 26.58 4.63 21.71
C GLY A 640 26.60 5.86 22.62
N GLY A 641 26.22 5.64 23.89
CA GLY A 641 26.05 6.66 24.92
C GLY A 641 24.67 7.32 24.96
N ASP A 642 24.58 8.39 25.72
CA ASP A 642 23.39 9.24 25.80
C ASP A 642 23.34 10.17 24.59
N ASN A 643 22.24 10.11 23.85
CA ASN A 643 21.99 10.98 22.71
C ASN A 643 20.58 11.56 22.84
N SER A 644 20.46 12.88 22.77
CA SER A 644 19.18 13.51 22.45
C SER A 644 18.76 13.15 21.04
N TRP A 645 17.49 13.37 20.69
CA TRP A 645 17.03 13.24 19.31
C TRP A 645 17.96 13.99 18.36
N GLN A 646 18.55 13.24 17.43
CA GLN A 646 19.47 13.74 16.42
C GLN A 646 19.21 13.03 15.09
N VAL A 647 19.48 13.75 14.01
CA VAL A 647 19.41 13.21 12.65
C VAL A 647 20.65 12.35 12.38
N PHE A 648 20.46 11.24 11.68
CA PHE A 648 21.53 10.56 10.97
C PHE A 648 21.21 10.47 9.49
N SER A 649 22.24 10.47 8.65
CA SER A 649 22.09 10.22 7.22
C SER A 649 23.32 9.51 6.65
N HIS A 650 23.11 8.70 5.62
CA HIS A 650 24.17 8.03 4.88
C HIS A 650 23.81 7.94 3.40
N ASP A 651 24.61 8.61 2.57
CA ASP A 651 24.51 8.52 1.12
C ASP A 651 25.17 7.26 0.58
N PHE A 652 24.52 6.61 -0.39
CA PHE A 652 25.09 5.49 -1.12
C PHE A 652 24.47 5.37 -2.51
N SER A 653 25.13 4.62 -3.39
CA SER A 653 24.62 4.30 -4.71
C SER A 653 24.64 2.80 -4.95
N LEU A 654 23.66 2.30 -5.69
CA LEU A 654 23.65 0.89 -6.11
C LEU A 654 24.69 0.64 -7.22
N PRO A 655 25.30 -0.57 -7.29
CA PRO A 655 26.29 -0.90 -8.33
C PRO A 655 25.72 -0.76 -9.75
N SER A 656 26.56 -0.64 -10.80
CA SER A 656 26.10 -0.52 -12.20
C SER A 656 25.16 -1.67 -12.62
N ASP A 657 24.21 -1.39 -13.51
CA ASP A 657 23.37 -2.42 -14.17
C ASP A 657 24.19 -3.36 -15.07
N ASP A 658 25.44 -3.00 -15.39
CA ASP A 658 26.38 -3.90 -16.08
C ASP A 658 26.75 -5.14 -15.25
N PHE A 659 26.54 -5.09 -13.93
CA PHE A 659 26.73 -6.22 -13.04
C PHE A 659 25.40 -6.93 -12.87
N THR A 660 25.33 -8.19 -13.28
CA THR A 660 24.11 -8.99 -13.17
C THR A 660 24.37 -10.28 -12.39
N LEU A 661 23.38 -10.78 -11.66
CA LEU A 661 23.44 -12.05 -10.93
C LEU A 661 22.32 -12.99 -11.35
N GLY A 662 22.52 -14.27 -11.04
CA GLY A 662 21.53 -15.32 -11.24
C GLY A 662 21.36 -15.74 -12.70
N PRO A 663 20.54 -16.78 -12.93
CA PRO A 663 20.30 -17.31 -14.27
C PRO A 663 19.53 -16.35 -15.18
N LYS A 664 18.75 -15.43 -14.60
CA LYS A 664 17.99 -14.39 -15.32
C LYS A 664 18.85 -13.14 -15.63
N ASN A 665 20.12 -13.09 -15.21
CA ASN A 665 21.01 -11.92 -15.34
C ASN A 665 20.36 -10.63 -14.82
N LEU A 666 19.91 -10.65 -13.58
CA LEU A 666 19.19 -9.54 -12.96
C LEU A 666 20.15 -8.46 -12.42
N PRO A 667 19.86 -7.16 -12.62
CA PRO A 667 20.68 -6.04 -12.11
C PRO A 667 20.47 -5.77 -10.61
N PRO A 668 21.38 -5.02 -9.96
CA PRO A 668 21.30 -4.66 -8.53
C PRO A 668 20.34 -3.49 -8.32
N ARG A 669 19.05 -3.79 -8.16
CA ARG A 669 17.98 -2.79 -7.95
C ARG A 669 17.20 -2.97 -6.65
N GLY A 670 17.62 -3.87 -5.76
CA GLY A 670 17.01 -4.10 -4.46
C GLY A 670 17.90 -3.68 -3.28
N ILE A 671 17.27 -3.24 -2.19
CA ILE A 671 17.90 -2.83 -0.93
C ILE A 671 17.15 -3.49 0.22
N LYS A 672 17.86 -4.23 1.07
CA LYS A 672 17.37 -4.65 2.39
C LYS A 672 18.04 -3.82 3.47
N LEU A 673 17.27 -3.43 4.48
CA LEU A 673 17.73 -2.65 5.62
C LEU A 673 17.55 -3.44 6.91
N GLN A 674 18.60 -3.46 7.72
CA GLN A 674 18.57 -4.02 9.06
C GLN A 674 19.37 -3.13 10.01
N PHE A 675 18.82 -2.77 11.17
CA PHE A 675 19.60 -2.18 12.25
C PHE A 675 20.14 -3.26 13.20
N ARG A 676 21.31 -3.00 13.78
CA ARG A 676 21.96 -3.83 14.79
C ARG A 676 22.35 -2.97 15.98
N GLN A 677 21.71 -3.19 17.12
CA GLN A 677 22.00 -2.49 18.37
C GLN A 677 22.80 -3.40 19.30
N TYR A 678 24.01 -2.96 19.64
CA TYR A 678 24.90 -3.68 20.55
C TYR A 678 24.57 -3.39 22.01
N ALA A 679 25.08 -4.22 22.91
CA ALA A 679 24.99 -3.97 24.34
C ALA A 679 25.72 -2.67 24.75
N PRO A 680 25.24 -1.96 25.79
CA PRO A 680 25.97 -0.86 26.38
C PRO A 680 27.26 -1.34 27.08
N SER A 681 28.13 -0.39 27.43
CA SER A 681 29.35 -0.71 28.18
C SER A 681 29.10 -1.07 29.64
N ASN A 682 27.99 -0.57 30.20
CA ASN A 682 27.53 -0.90 31.53
C ASN A 682 26.01 -0.71 31.65
N GLY A 683 25.36 -1.41 32.57
CA GLY A 683 23.94 -1.25 32.89
C GLY A 683 22.99 -1.50 31.71
N GLU A 684 21.86 -0.79 31.72
CA GLU A 684 20.79 -0.93 30.74
C GLU A 684 20.77 0.23 29.74
N ALA A 685 20.25 -0.04 28.55
CA ALA A 685 20.15 0.92 27.48
C ALA A 685 18.81 0.81 26.76
N ILE A 686 18.33 1.95 26.29
CA ILE A 686 17.24 2.05 25.33
C ILE A 686 17.63 2.97 24.18
N THR A 687 17.39 2.49 22.96
CA THR A 687 17.57 3.26 21.73
C THR A 687 16.24 3.37 21.02
N ARG A 688 15.90 4.57 20.56
CA ARG A 688 14.66 4.89 19.84
C ARG A 688 14.99 5.32 18.42
N LEU A 689 14.29 4.74 17.45
CA LEU A 689 14.33 5.11 16.04
C LEU A 689 12.97 5.69 15.65
N ASP A 690 12.99 6.76 14.85
CA ASP A 690 11.77 7.39 14.36
C ASP A 690 12.02 8.07 13.01
N ASN A 691 10.98 8.20 12.18
CA ASN A 691 10.97 8.83 10.86
C ASN A 691 12.11 8.35 9.95
N ILE A 692 12.39 7.05 9.96
CA ILE A 692 13.37 6.41 9.08
C ILE A 692 12.88 6.52 7.63
N ALA A 693 13.78 6.82 6.70
CA ALA A 693 13.46 6.93 5.28
C ALA A 693 14.57 6.32 4.43
N MET A 694 14.16 5.64 3.36
CA MET A 694 15.04 5.26 2.26
C MET A 694 14.77 6.21 1.12
N ILE A 695 15.57 7.27 1.02
CA ILE A 695 15.33 8.35 0.08
C ILE A 695 15.95 7.99 -1.26
N THR A 696 15.16 7.98 -2.34
CA THR A 696 15.66 7.96 -3.72
C THR A 696 15.68 9.38 -4.29
N TRP A 697 16.78 9.81 -4.90
CA TRP A 697 16.96 11.16 -5.44
C TRP A 697 16.62 11.19 -6.93
N GLN A 698 15.45 11.72 -7.29
CA GLN A 698 14.87 11.51 -8.63
C GLN A 698 14.81 12.77 -9.51
N ASN A 699 14.57 13.94 -8.92
CA ASN A 699 14.21 15.13 -9.71
C ASN A 699 15.13 16.31 -9.40
N PRO A 700 16.22 16.49 -10.17
CA PRO A 700 17.06 17.68 -10.10
C PRO A 700 16.25 18.92 -10.48
N ILE A 701 16.28 19.95 -9.63
CA ILE A 701 15.57 21.20 -9.89
C ILE A 701 16.55 22.33 -10.19
N SER A 702 16.19 23.16 -11.17
CA SER A 702 16.95 24.36 -11.54
C SER A 702 16.22 25.61 -11.05
N LEU A 703 16.96 26.51 -10.41
CA LEU A 703 16.42 27.79 -9.95
C LEU A 703 16.54 28.84 -11.07
N GLU A 704 15.42 29.38 -11.51
CA GLU A 704 15.36 30.54 -12.40
C GLU A 704 15.14 31.79 -11.56
N ASN A 705 16.02 32.78 -11.67
CA ASN A 705 15.96 34.00 -10.84
C ASN A 705 15.82 33.70 -9.33
N LYS A 706 16.56 32.70 -8.83
CA LYS A 706 16.52 32.22 -7.45
C LYS A 706 15.21 31.54 -7.02
N GLN A 707 14.40 31.09 -7.98
CA GLN A 707 13.11 30.49 -7.71
C GLN A 707 12.90 29.21 -8.51
N TRP A 708 12.24 28.22 -7.91
CA TRP A 708 11.67 27.06 -8.58
C TRP A 708 10.21 26.94 -8.19
N GLN A 709 9.34 26.53 -9.11
CA GLN A 709 7.91 26.36 -8.86
C GLN A 709 7.30 25.25 -9.71
N THR A 710 6.24 24.63 -9.20
CA THR A 710 5.41 23.65 -9.92
C THR A 710 3.94 23.78 -9.54
N SER A 711 3.05 23.53 -10.49
CA SER A 711 1.62 23.37 -10.24
C SER A 711 1.19 21.91 -10.06
N LYS A 712 2.01 20.95 -10.51
CA LYS A 712 1.73 19.51 -10.45
C LYS A 712 1.98 18.99 -9.03
N MET A 713 1.01 18.28 -8.48
CA MET A 713 1.17 17.56 -7.22
C MET A 713 2.18 16.42 -7.41
N HIS A 714 3.03 16.19 -6.41
CA HIS A 714 4.03 15.13 -6.42
C HIS A 714 4.23 14.56 -5.01
N GLY A 715 4.77 13.36 -4.92
CA GLY A 715 5.10 12.70 -3.65
C GLY A 715 6.58 12.81 -3.25
N PHE A 716 7.20 13.98 -3.45
CA PHE A 716 8.58 14.23 -2.97
C PHE A 716 8.53 14.81 -1.56
N ASP A 717 9.17 14.11 -0.62
CA ASP A 717 9.15 14.43 0.81
C ASP A 717 10.50 14.96 1.31
N PHE A 718 11.52 14.95 0.46
CA PHE A 718 12.88 15.37 0.80
C PHE A 718 13.47 16.29 -0.26
N LEU A 719 14.38 17.15 0.18
CA LEU A 719 15.14 18.04 -0.68
C LEU A 719 16.63 17.97 -0.30
N LYS A 720 17.46 17.48 -1.21
CA LYS A 720 18.92 17.53 -1.10
C LYS A 720 19.42 18.86 -1.62
N VAL A 721 20.33 19.50 -0.89
CA VAL A 721 20.82 20.85 -1.18
C VAL A 721 22.28 21.00 -0.76
N SER A 722 22.97 21.97 -1.37
CA SER A 722 24.25 22.45 -0.88
C SER A 722 24.24 23.98 -0.79
N ALA A 723 24.52 24.51 0.40
CA ALA A 723 24.63 25.95 0.67
C ALA A 723 26.11 26.34 0.88
N SER A 724 26.56 27.42 0.24
CA SER A 724 27.96 27.87 0.33
C SER A 724 28.25 28.73 1.58
N ASN A 725 27.19 29.21 2.23
CA ASN A 725 27.15 30.12 3.38
C ASN A 725 25.71 30.14 3.93
N ASP A 726 25.47 30.84 5.04
CA ASP A 726 24.13 30.99 5.63
C ASP A 726 23.10 31.45 4.58
N THR A 727 22.32 30.48 4.09
CA THR A 727 21.42 30.63 2.95
C THR A 727 20.00 30.49 3.47
N SER A 728 19.17 31.51 3.29
CA SER A 728 17.77 31.44 3.71
C SER A 728 16.90 31.18 2.50
N ILE A 729 16.17 30.06 2.55
CA ILE A 729 15.21 29.67 1.53
C ILE A 729 13.79 29.77 2.08
N LYS A 730 12.85 30.16 1.24
CA LYS A 730 11.42 30.14 1.54
C LYS A 730 10.77 28.98 0.78
N LEU A 731 10.23 28.04 1.53
CA LEU A 731 9.49 26.90 1.03
C LEU A 731 8.00 27.25 1.03
N THR A 732 7.32 27.01 -0.09
CA THR A 732 5.86 27.17 -0.19
C THR A 732 5.21 25.82 -0.46
N PHE A 733 4.36 25.39 0.46
CA PHE A 733 3.57 24.18 0.36
C PHE A 733 2.18 24.53 -0.16
N THR A 734 1.68 23.77 -1.13
CA THR A 734 0.31 23.90 -1.65
C THR A 734 -0.53 22.73 -1.15
N LEU A 735 -1.73 23.03 -0.67
CA LEU A 735 -2.81 22.09 -0.39
C LEU A 735 -3.96 22.37 -1.36
N LEU A 736 -4.53 21.31 -1.93
CA LEU A 736 -5.73 21.40 -2.76
C LEU A 736 -6.97 21.20 -1.89
N ASP A 737 -7.96 22.09 -2.02
CA ASP A 737 -9.24 22.05 -1.32
C ASP A 737 -10.40 22.11 -2.32
#